data_AF-A0AAV2YYK6-F1
#
_entry.id   AF-A0AAV2YYK6-F1
#
_cell.length_a   1.000
_cell.length_b   1.000
_cell.length_c   1.000
_cell.angle_alpha   90.00
_cell.angle_beta   90.00
_cell.angle_gamma   90.00
#
_symmetry.space_group_name_H-M   'P 1'
#
loop_
_entity.id
_entity.type
_entity.pdbx_description
1 polymer ?
#
loop_
_entity_poly.entity_id
_entity_poly.type
_entity_poly.pdbx_seq_one_letter_code
_entity_poly.pdbx_strand_id
1 'polypeptide(L)'
;MTSSASGGGVLADIAASFSYDGTTSDLAAQFYVLERAGTQATPLTFTATTLPKDVADRLAVNALRFQDLSPWLQRAVLWDSGYVLVNDQGEVATIYTPCGSKSGMANVAVSVADYKSAGCTTQTCKLATGAAFARSKFCTGTQMGTVARCASSDFSAKTNSSMWATGGSKATVPEPNMKHHEWTDDGHDYLMYAIHTATPETDYGLCPDTTGSLIIPCVPLKGDKRKWCRPSPGRLVDEWLQSSNNLTAKTNTTGRATASVPAALSDMTKQFERLHKAGQEMPRLSTSLQIPADVTARLAKHSLSFITLPGLLQRALLWEMGYVLQQGTMALSTIYTRCNQTMADISLSESMMKQTTCRISSCNTSTTRFTDDKTCVADVTKIASCATGGVPSAGTGALWASGSAAPDITIVAYTFAGGGKTQQLMSIHATPQSFSTLCPASGSIAIPCAVYPASPSAQQNWCRPALGNNVEAWLKTTAAASNSSSSFNLLYLIPIVGSTLVLVAIVFWCYCCRERRKPKPTELDDVVLSPLANEPVRPTRPVRRPAEVPRITQLRRQSSNATSPGRFRPSSTDDERARRSSNNERAPGLADNDGARRSSNTKAARRSRPSEDRPRVPVGAGHDRDHRSAERQRAVRGTSEPRSSPPMKNSAASIAANILDFEPELVSRRIKLSSIEFLTRLARGSRVAVRVRDKECRR
;
A
#
# COMPACT_ATOMS: atom_id res chain seq x y z
N MET A 1 42.54 0.41 -10.59
CA MET A 1 41.36 -0.42 -10.90
C MET A 1 40.20 0.07 -10.04
N THR A 2 39.14 0.59 -10.63
CA THR A 2 37.97 1.15 -9.90
C THR A 2 36.81 0.18 -9.94
N SER A 3 36.38 -0.32 -8.78
CA SER A 3 35.26 -1.27 -8.68
C SER A 3 33.92 -0.54 -8.63
N SER A 4 33.19 -0.51 -9.74
CA SER A 4 31.80 -0.06 -9.78
C SER A 4 30.88 -1.11 -9.12
N ALA A 5 30.59 -0.94 -7.82
CA ALA A 5 29.77 -1.88 -7.06
C ALA A 5 28.27 -1.80 -7.41
N SER A 6 27.58 -2.94 -7.36
CA SER A 6 26.20 -3.11 -7.79
C SER A 6 25.16 -2.70 -6.73
N GLY A 7 24.95 -1.39 -6.54
CA GLY A 7 23.97 -0.80 -5.61
C GLY A 7 22.48 -0.99 -5.97
N GLY A 8 22.13 -2.09 -6.65
CA GLY A 8 20.75 -2.47 -6.97
C GLY A 8 20.39 -3.90 -6.55
N GLY A 9 21.32 -4.63 -5.91
CA GLY A 9 21.12 -6.02 -5.50
C GLY A 9 20.06 -6.16 -4.41
N VAL A 10 20.28 -5.55 -3.24
CA VAL A 10 19.41 -5.75 -2.06
C VAL A 10 17.97 -5.28 -2.34
N LEU A 11 17.82 -4.19 -3.09
CA LEU A 11 16.53 -3.68 -3.52
C LEU A 11 15.79 -4.60 -4.51
N ALA A 12 16.49 -5.46 -5.25
CA ALA A 12 15.88 -6.51 -6.07
C ALA A 12 15.59 -7.77 -5.23
N ASP A 13 16.57 -8.22 -4.45
CA ASP A 13 16.49 -9.42 -3.63
C ASP A 13 15.34 -9.35 -2.62
N ILE A 14 15.23 -8.26 -1.85
CA ILE A 14 14.17 -8.06 -0.86
C ILE A 14 12.78 -8.00 -1.52
N ALA A 15 12.67 -7.39 -2.71
CA ALA A 15 11.40 -7.37 -3.45
C ALA A 15 10.96 -8.77 -3.95
N ALA A 16 11.89 -9.72 -4.05
CA ALA A 16 11.62 -11.09 -4.47
C ALA A 16 11.45 -12.07 -3.29
N SER A 17 12.17 -11.89 -2.18
CA SER A 17 12.25 -12.87 -1.08
C SER A 17 11.57 -12.46 0.22
N PHE A 18 11.28 -11.18 0.44
CA PHE A 18 10.70 -10.73 1.72
C PHE A 18 9.19 -10.97 1.80
N SER A 19 8.70 -11.29 3.01
CA SER A 19 7.31 -11.61 3.26
C SER A 19 6.94 -11.31 4.71
N TYR A 20 6.19 -10.23 4.96
CA TYR A 20 5.75 -9.87 6.30
C TYR A 20 4.58 -10.72 6.81
N ASP A 21 4.78 -11.33 7.98
CA ASP A 21 3.80 -12.08 8.77
C ASP A 21 3.65 -11.53 10.21
N GLY A 22 4.35 -10.43 10.52
CA GLY A 22 4.44 -9.87 11.87
C GLY A 22 5.23 -10.70 12.87
N THR A 23 6.17 -11.54 12.43
CA THR A 23 7.20 -12.14 13.30
C THR A 23 8.54 -11.39 13.24
N THR A 24 8.78 -10.61 12.18
CA THR A 24 10.00 -9.82 11.96
C THR A 24 9.80 -8.33 12.23
N SER A 25 10.79 -7.69 12.83
CA SER A 25 10.89 -6.23 13.02
C SER A 25 11.53 -5.49 11.84
N ASP A 26 11.81 -6.16 10.72
CA ASP A 26 12.24 -5.49 9.49
C ASP A 26 11.07 -4.78 8.78
N LEU A 27 10.58 -3.72 9.43
CA LEU A 27 9.54 -2.86 8.88
C LEU A 27 10.06 -2.05 7.69
N ALA A 28 11.38 -1.80 7.59
CA ALA A 28 11.97 -1.12 6.44
C ALA A 28 11.80 -1.94 5.14
N ALA A 29 12.05 -3.25 5.20
CA ALA A 29 11.74 -4.16 4.09
C ALA A 29 10.23 -4.23 3.79
N GLN A 30 9.35 -4.24 4.81
CA GLN A 30 7.89 -4.21 4.59
C GLN A 30 7.43 -2.88 3.94
N PHE A 31 7.94 -1.73 4.37
CA PHE A 31 7.65 -0.43 3.76
C PHE A 31 8.12 -0.39 2.30
N TYR A 32 9.29 -0.95 2.00
CA TYR A 32 9.78 -1.08 0.64
C TYR A 32 8.86 -1.98 -0.21
N VAL A 33 8.47 -3.16 0.27
CA VAL A 33 7.54 -4.06 -0.44
C VAL A 33 6.16 -3.41 -0.65
N LEU A 34 5.65 -2.65 0.33
CA LEU A 34 4.42 -1.87 0.19
C LEU A 34 4.54 -0.75 -0.86
N GLU A 35 5.69 -0.09 -0.98
CA GLU A 35 5.97 0.84 -2.08
C GLU A 35 6.07 0.13 -3.44
N ARG A 36 6.69 -1.06 -3.50
CA ARG A 36 6.79 -1.85 -4.73
C ARG A 36 5.43 -2.37 -5.22
N ALA A 37 4.49 -2.66 -4.31
CA ALA A 37 3.08 -2.88 -4.64
C ALA A 37 2.37 -1.57 -5.05
N GLY A 38 2.87 -0.42 -4.59
CA GLY A 38 2.28 0.90 -4.76
C GLY A 38 1.05 1.13 -3.88
N THR A 39 1.03 0.48 -2.71
CA THR A 39 0.13 0.82 -1.60
C THR A 39 0.33 2.29 -1.23
N GLN A 40 -0.73 3.00 -0.89
CA GLN A 40 -0.65 4.41 -0.50
C GLN A 40 -0.42 4.55 1.01
N ALA A 41 0.31 5.59 1.41
CA ALA A 41 0.45 6.01 2.80
C ALA A 41 0.49 7.54 2.90
N THR A 42 -0.01 8.08 4.00
CA THR A 42 0.03 9.53 4.28
C THR A 42 1.48 9.95 4.56
N PRO A 43 1.99 11.06 3.97
CA PRO A 43 3.30 11.61 4.33
C PRO A 43 3.40 11.94 5.82
N LEU A 44 4.57 11.68 6.42
CA LEU A 44 4.83 12.07 7.81
C LEU A 44 5.19 13.56 7.88
N THR A 45 4.49 14.31 8.74
CA THR A 45 4.64 15.76 8.83
C THR A 45 5.66 16.13 9.91
N PHE A 46 6.91 16.37 9.50
CA PHE A 46 7.97 16.92 10.35
C PHE A 46 8.36 18.33 9.91
N THR A 47 8.55 19.23 10.88
CA THR A 47 9.19 20.53 10.66
C THR A 47 10.71 20.38 10.71
N ALA A 48 11.45 21.40 10.30
CA ALA A 48 12.91 21.44 10.45
C ALA A 48 13.39 21.40 11.92
N THR A 49 12.50 21.61 12.89
CA THR A 49 12.80 21.57 14.34
C THR A 49 12.28 20.32 15.04
N THR A 50 11.37 19.53 14.45
CA THR A 50 10.89 18.26 15.01
C THR A 50 11.53 17.02 14.37
N LEU A 51 12.13 17.14 13.18
CA LEU A 51 12.88 16.04 12.58
C LEU A 51 14.16 15.75 13.40
N PRO A 52 14.45 14.49 13.80
CA PRO A 52 15.68 14.16 14.51
C PRO A 52 16.95 14.51 13.73
N LYS A 53 17.97 15.01 14.43
CA LYS A 53 19.20 15.52 13.80
C LYS A 53 19.97 14.45 13.01
N ASP A 54 20.08 13.24 13.52
CA ASP A 54 20.78 12.13 12.86
C ASP A 54 20.01 11.62 11.62
N VAL A 55 18.67 11.65 11.62
CA VAL A 55 17.86 11.46 10.41
C VAL A 55 18.16 12.57 9.39
N ALA A 56 18.20 13.83 9.82
CA ALA A 56 18.54 14.95 8.94
C ALA A 56 19.97 14.85 8.37
N ASP A 57 20.95 14.47 9.20
CA ASP A 57 22.34 14.29 8.79
C ASP A 57 22.48 13.12 7.78
N ARG A 58 21.80 11.99 8.01
CA ARG A 58 21.77 10.84 7.08
C ARG A 58 21.18 11.18 5.71
N LEU A 59 20.17 12.06 5.69
CA LEU A 59 19.61 12.58 4.43
C LEU A 59 20.53 13.60 3.76
N ALA A 60 21.24 14.43 4.53
CA ALA A 60 22.21 15.40 4.02
C ALA A 60 23.39 14.72 3.30
N VAL A 61 23.84 13.54 3.76
CA VAL A 61 24.84 12.71 3.05
C VAL A 61 24.39 12.36 1.62
N ASN A 62 23.08 12.25 1.39
CA ASN A 62 22.47 11.96 0.09
C ASN A 62 21.89 13.22 -0.60
N ALA A 63 22.12 14.42 -0.07
CA ALA A 63 21.54 15.69 -0.52
C ALA A 63 19.99 15.70 -0.61
N LEU A 64 19.31 14.85 0.18
CA LEU A 64 17.84 14.73 0.22
C LEU A 64 17.23 15.56 1.36
N ARG A 65 15.98 16.00 1.19
CA ARG A 65 15.14 16.54 2.27
C ARG A 65 14.06 15.52 2.64
N PHE A 66 13.70 15.43 3.91
CA PHE A 66 12.70 14.45 4.38
C PHE A 66 11.34 14.61 3.67
N GLN A 67 10.96 15.84 3.32
CA GLN A 67 9.70 16.15 2.64
C GLN A 67 9.67 15.73 1.16
N ASP A 68 10.83 15.47 0.54
CA ASP A 68 10.94 15.02 -0.86
C ASP A 68 10.93 13.48 -0.98
N LEU A 69 11.07 12.76 0.14
CA LEU A 69 11.00 11.31 0.21
C LEU A 69 9.56 10.81 0.02
N SER A 70 9.40 9.59 -0.48
CA SER A 70 8.09 8.94 -0.50
C SER A 70 7.57 8.66 0.92
N PRO A 71 6.25 8.57 1.15
CA PRO A 71 5.68 8.28 2.47
C PRO A 71 6.17 6.97 3.12
N TRP A 72 6.61 6.01 2.32
CA TRP A 72 7.23 4.76 2.78
C TRP A 72 8.70 4.95 3.12
N LEU A 73 9.47 5.67 2.31
CA LEU A 73 10.88 5.98 2.59
C LEU A 73 11.02 6.91 3.81
N GLN A 74 10.05 7.80 4.05
CA GLN A 74 9.92 8.57 5.29
C GLN A 74 9.79 7.67 6.53
N ARG A 75 8.89 6.68 6.49
CA ARG A 75 8.72 5.68 7.56
C ARG A 75 9.96 4.80 7.70
N ALA A 76 10.55 4.36 6.59
CA ALA A 76 11.71 3.49 6.58
C ALA A 76 12.96 4.18 7.15
N VAL A 77 13.27 5.44 6.75
CA VAL A 77 14.42 6.16 7.30
C VAL A 77 14.22 6.55 8.76
N LEU A 78 12.99 6.85 9.20
CA LEU A 78 12.68 7.11 10.60
C LEU A 78 12.84 5.84 11.45
N TRP A 79 12.23 4.73 11.01
CA TRP A 79 12.31 3.41 11.67
C TRP A 79 13.76 2.92 11.77
N ASP A 80 14.46 2.86 10.64
CA ASP A 80 15.80 2.29 10.54
C ASP A 80 16.86 3.13 11.27
N SER A 81 16.64 4.45 11.36
CA SER A 81 17.44 5.35 12.22
C SER A 81 16.98 5.31 13.70
N GLY A 82 16.14 4.37 14.11
CA GLY A 82 15.78 4.17 15.51
C GLY A 82 14.84 5.21 16.10
N TYR A 83 13.81 5.62 15.36
CA TYR A 83 12.72 6.47 15.85
C TYR A 83 11.36 5.85 15.57
N VAL A 84 10.43 6.10 16.48
CA VAL A 84 9.04 5.60 16.44
C VAL A 84 8.12 6.74 16.87
N LEU A 85 6.99 6.93 16.18
CA LEU A 85 6.04 7.99 16.51
C LEU A 85 5.43 7.77 17.90
N VAL A 86 5.29 8.83 18.70
CA VAL A 86 4.48 8.84 19.93
C VAL A 86 3.05 9.29 19.62
N ASN A 87 2.92 10.24 18.68
CA ASN A 87 1.65 10.81 18.22
C ASN A 87 1.74 11.31 16.76
N ASP A 88 0.58 11.64 16.20
CA ASP A 88 0.44 12.14 14.82
C ASP A 88 0.98 13.57 14.60
N GLN A 89 1.41 14.24 15.67
CA GLN A 89 1.98 15.61 15.62
C GLN A 89 3.49 15.61 15.37
N GLY A 90 4.11 14.44 15.18
CA GLY A 90 5.53 14.28 14.87
C GLY A 90 6.45 14.22 16.10
N GLU A 91 5.90 13.96 17.29
CA GLU A 91 6.71 13.57 18.44
C GLU A 91 7.22 12.14 18.25
N VAL A 92 8.50 11.89 18.56
CA VAL A 92 9.15 10.59 18.36
C VAL A 92 9.93 10.11 19.58
N ALA A 93 9.76 8.84 19.92
CA ALA A 93 10.56 8.14 20.91
C ALA A 93 11.90 7.71 20.29
N THR A 94 12.99 7.89 21.04
CA THR A 94 14.34 7.46 20.61
C THR A 94 14.56 6.01 21.02
N ILE A 95 14.75 5.13 20.04
CA ILE A 95 14.97 3.70 20.28
C ILE A 95 16.47 3.41 20.40
N TYR A 96 16.80 2.48 21.29
CA TYR A 96 18.14 1.94 21.49
C TYR A 96 18.08 0.42 21.38
N THR A 97 19.15 -0.20 20.90
CA THR A 97 19.27 -1.64 20.67
C THR A 97 20.51 -2.20 21.38
N PRO A 98 20.63 -3.53 21.60
CA PRO A 98 21.82 -4.09 22.24
C PRO A 98 23.06 -3.80 21.40
N CYS A 99 24.11 -3.26 22.02
CA CYS A 99 25.35 -2.91 21.31
C CYS A 99 26.04 -4.13 20.66
N GLY A 100 26.52 -3.98 19.41
CA GLY A 100 27.19 -5.04 18.65
C GLY A 100 27.07 -4.89 17.14
N SER A 101 27.27 -5.99 16.40
CA SER A 101 27.23 -6.03 14.93
C SER A 101 25.86 -6.39 14.33
N LYS A 102 24.85 -6.66 15.17
CA LYS A 102 23.47 -6.98 14.77
C LYS A 102 22.44 -5.95 15.27
N SER A 103 22.91 -4.79 15.73
CA SER A 103 22.14 -3.76 16.44
C SER A 103 21.14 -2.96 15.60
N GLY A 104 20.75 -3.43 14.41
CA GLY A 104 19.77 -2.75 13.57
C GLY A 104 18.33 -2.93 14.07
N MET A 105 17.45 -2.00 13.70
CA MET A 105 16.02 -2.03 14.05
C MET A 105 15.26 -3.22 13.44
N ALA A 106 15.83 -3.88 12.43
CA ALA A 106 15.32 -5.16 11.91
C ALA A 106 15.29 -6.30 12.95
N ASN A 107 16.09 -6.23 14.04
CA ASN A 107 16.30 -7.35 14.97
C ASN A 107 15.66 -7.19 16.37
N VAL A 108 14.83 -6.18 16.59
CA VAL A 108 14.26 -5.88 17.92
C VAL A 108 13.05 -6.75 18.33
N ALA A 109 12.43 -7.46 17.39
CA ALA A 109 11.34 -8.38 17.68
C ALA A 109 11.77 -9.54 18.59
N VAL A 110 10.90 -9.89 19.54
CA VAL A 110 11.09 -11.00 20.49
C VAL A 110 10.29 -12.19 19.98
N SER A 111 10.94 -13.35 19.74
CA SER A 111 10.25 -14.51 19.20
C SER A 111 9.35 -15.20 20.24
N VAL A 112 8.42 -16.05 19.78
CA VAL A 112 7.59 -16.89 20.65
C VAL A 112 8.43 -17.81 21.55
N ALA A 113 9.63 -18.22 21.09
CA ALA A 113 10.56 -19.04 21.85
C ALA A 113 11.28 -18.21 22.93
N ASP A 114 11.82 -17.03 22.56
CA ASP A 114 12.45 -16.11 23.50
C ASP A 114 11.47 -15.71 24.62
N TYR A 115 10.26 -15.28 24.24
CA TYR A 115 9.22 -14.86 25.17
C TYR A 115 8.85 -15.96 26.18
N LYS A 116 8.75 -17.22 25.72
CA LYS A 116 8.53 -18.38 26.61
C LYS A 116 9.74 -18.72 27.48
N SER A 117 10.97 -18.48 27.00
CA SER A 117 12.19 -18.72 27.78
C SER A 117 12.33 -17.78 28.99
N ALA A 118 11.72 -16.58 28.94
CA ALA A 118 11.56 -15.69 30.08
C ALA A 118 10.52 -16.19 31.13
N GLY A 119 9.91 -17.35 30.91
CA GLY A 119 8.82 -17.87 31.75
C GLY A 119 7.45 -17.23 31.45
N CYS A 120 7.30 -16.53 30.33
CA CYS A 120 6.06 -15.81 30.01
C CYS A 120 5.07 -16.64 29.18
N THR A 121 3.79 -16.50 29.49
CA THR A 121 2.68 -17.24 28.88
C THR A 121 2.05 -16.47 27.72
N THR A 122 1.82 -17.18 26.62
CA THR A 122 1.24 -16.67 25.37
C THR A 122 -0.23 -17.04 25.23
N GLN A 123 -1.08 -16.11 24.79
CA GLN A 123 -2.44 -16.38 24.32
C GLN A 123 -2.44 -16.52 22.80
N THR A 124 -3.04 -17.59 22.28
CA THR A 124 -3.25 -17.76 20.84
C THR A 124 -4.54 -17.08 20.41
N CYS A 125 -4.44 -16.09 19.54
CA CYS A 125 -5.55 -15.44 18.88
C CYS A 125 -5.76 -16.02 17.48
N LYS A 126 -6.98 -15.89 16.94
CA LYS A 126 -7.34 -16.28 15.57
C LYS A 126 -8.21 -15.21 14.95
N LEU A 127 -7.86 -14.79 13.73
CA LEU A 127 -8.71 -13.90 12.92
C LEU A 127 -9.85 -14.69 12.27
N ALA A 128 -10.87 -14.00 11.80
CA ALA A 128 -11.96 -14.60 11.00
C ALA A 128 -11.47 -15.32 9.72
N THR A 129 -10.27 -15.00 9.23
CA THR A 129 -9.61 -15.69 8.11
C THR A 129 -8.98 -17.03 8.49
N GLY A 130 -9.04 -17.43 9.77
CA GLY A 130 -8.38 -18.62 10.31
C GLY A 130 -6.90 -18.43 10.66
N ALA A 131 -6.28 -17.30 10.27
CA ALA A 131 -4.90 -16.98 10.61
C ALA A 131 -4.71 -16.86 12.13
N ALA A 132 -3.73 -17.58 12.67
CA ALA A 132 -3.46 -17.66 14.11
C ALA A 132 -2.13 -16.96 14.47
N PHE A 133 -2.11 -16.29 15.63
CA PHE A 133 -0.98 -15.50 16.10
C PHE A 133 -0.95 -15.46 17.64
N ALA A 134 0.15 -14.99 18.24
CA ALA A 134 0.35 -15.00 19.69
C ALA A 134 0.38 -13.59 20.30
N ARG A 135 -0.26 -13.40 21.47
CA ARG A 135 -0.23 -12.18 22.30
C ARG A 135 0.22 -12.47 23.73
N SER A 136 0.59 -11.44 24.50
CA SER A 136 0.92 -11.53 25.92
C SER A 136 -0.28 -11.93 26.77
N LYS A 137 -0.13 -12.94 27.66
CA LYS A 137 -1.17 -13.34 28.63
C LYS A 137 -0.77 -13.23 30.09
N PHE A 138 0.41 -13.73 30.45
CA PHE A 138 0.99 -13.60 31.79
C PHE A 138 2.50 -13.40 31.66
N CYS A 139 3.01 -12.24 32.07
CA CYS A 139 4.43 -11.89 31.98
C CYS A 139 4.68 -10.63 32.82
N THR A 140 5.53 -10.70 33.83
CA THR A 140 5.94 -9.51 34.60
C THR A 140 6.87 -8.62 33.75
N GLY A 141 6.95 -7.33 34.07
CA GLY A 141 7.88 -6.41 33.40
C GLY A 141 9.34 -6.84 33.57
N THR A 142 9.69 -7.45 34.72
CA THR A 142 11.00 -8.05 34.96
C THR A 142 11.30 -9.18 33.98
N GLN A 143 10.39 -10.15 33.82
CA GLN A 143 10.58 -11.26 32.88
C GLN A 143 10.68 -10.76 31.44
N MET A 144 9.73 -9.94 30.99
CA MET A 144 9.71 -9.41 29.62
C MET A 144 10.97 -8.60 29.32
N GLY A 145 11.47 -7.83 30.30
CA GLY A 145 12.72 -7.08 30.22
C GLY A 145 13.99 -7.91 30.11
N THR A 146 13.96 -9.23 30.39
CA THR A 146 15.12 -10.12 30.13
C THR A 146 15.32 -10.45 28.65
N VAL A 147 14.24 -10.41 27.86
CA VAL A 147 14.23 -10.80 26.44
C VAL A 147 13.90 -9.65 25.48
N ALA A 148 13.45 -8.51 26.00
CA ALA A 148 13.27 -7.26 25.25
C ALA A 148 14.58 -6.84 24.54
N ARG A 149 14.52 -6.66 23.22
CA ARG A 149 15.69 -6.31 22.38
C ARG A 149 15.72 -4.82 21.99
N CYS A 150 15.00 -3.98 22.72
CA CYS A 150 15.06 -2.53 22.59
C CYS A 150 14.91 -1.83 23.94
N ALA A 151 15.34 -0.58 24.00
CA ALA A 151 15.05 0.35 25.08
C ALA A 151 14.58 1.70 24.53
N SER A 152 13.83 2.46 25.32
CA SER A 152 13.36 3.80 24.96
C SER A 152 13.61 4.83 26.08
N SER A 153 13.75 6.09 25.68
CA SER A 153 13.58 7.25 26.57
C SER A 153 12.13 7.33 27.10
N ASP A 154 11.95 8.08 28.19
CA ASP A 154 10.64 8.28 28.86
C ASP A 154 9.74 9.27 28.08
N PHE A 155 8.42 9.07 28.13
CA PHE A 155 7.38 9.87 27.47
C PHE A 155 6.01 9.53 28.09
N SER A 156 5.02 10.42 28.08
CA SER A 156 3.84 10.34 28.97
C SER A 156 2.60 9.57 28.47
N ALA A 157 2.64 8.94 27.29
CA ALA A 157 1.44 8.41 26.62
C ALA A 157 1.05 6.98 27.06
N LYS A 158 0.41 6.85 28.23
CA LYS A 158 0.02 5.58 28.87
C LYS A 158 -1.09 4.81 28.13
N THR A 159 -1.07 3.48 28.23
CA THR A 159 -2.10 2.55 27.70
C THR A 159 -2.16 1.25 28.52
N ASN A 160 -3.24 0.49 28.36
CA ASN A 160 -3.48 -0.84 28.98
C ASN A 160 -3.57 -1.96 27.92
N SER A 161 -2.91 -1.77 26.77
CA SER A 161 -2.95 -2.71 25.64
C SER A 161 -1.95 -3.86 25.80
N SER A 162 -1.94 -4.81 24.87
CA SER A 162 -0.94 -5.90 24.87
C SER A 162 0.49 -5.35 24.77
N MET A 163 1.45 -5.96 25.47
CA MET A 163 2.87 -5.50 25.51
C MET A 163 3.80 -6.30 24.59
N TRP A 164 3.38 -7.51 24.19
CA TRP A 164 4.08 -8.34 23.21
C TRP A 164 3.06 -9.07 22.34
N ALA A 165 3.31 -9.12 21.05
CA ALA A 165 2.54 -9.89 20.10
C ALA A 165 3.36 -10.22 18.86
N THR A 166 3.10 -11.39 18.29
CA THR A 166 3.38 -11.68 16.88
C THR A 166 2.11 -11.49 16.08
N GLY A 167 2.23 -11.28 14.78
CA GLY A 167 1.11 -11.35 13.85
C GLY A 167 0.97 -10.13 12.96
N GLY A 168 0.42 -10.38 11.78
CA GLY A 168 0.31 -9.43 10.70
C GLY A 168 0.00 -10.19 9.42
N SER A 169 -0.35 -9.47 8.37
CA SER A 169 -0.47 -10.01 7.03
C SER A 169 0.42 -9.23 6.07
N LYS A 170 0.72 -9.81 4.91
CA LYS A 170 1.48 -9.11 3.85
C LYS A 170 0.81 -7.80 3.41
N ALA A 171 -0.52 -7.72 3.56
CA ALA A 171 -1.34 -6.55 3.25
C ALA A 171 -1.54 -5.59 4.45
N THR A 172 -1.09 -5.96 5.66
CA THR A 172 -1.13 -5.08 6.82
C THR A 172 -0.09 -3.99 6.63
N VAL A 173 -0.54 -2.73 6.68
CA VAL A 173 0.34 -1.57 6.82
C VAL A 173 0.73 -1.45 8.30
N PRO A 174 2.01 -1.63 8.65
CA PRO A 174 2.45 -1.39 10.02
C PRO A 174 2.61 0.12 10.24
N GLU A 175 1.86 0.71 11.16
CA GLU A 175 2.11 2.09 11.61
C GLU A 175 2.78 2.04 12.99
N PRO A 176 4.13 1.99 13.07
CA PRO A 176 4.84 1.79 14.32
C PRO A 176 4.68 3.00 15.23
N ASN A 177 3.95 2.80 16.32
CA ASN A 177 3.65 3.78 17.35
C ASN A 177 4.16 3.29 18.71
N MET A 178 4.84 4.16 19.45
CA MET A 178 5.38 3.86 20.77
C MET A 178 4.31 4.08 21.85
N LYS A 179 4.22 3.17 22.82
CA LYS A 179 3.21 3.15 23.87
C LYS A 179 3.82 2.87 25.24
N HIS A 180 3.31 3.54 26.27
CA HIS A 180 3.78 3.45 27.65
C HIS A 180 2.85 2.54 28.46
N HIS A 181 3.41 1.53 29.11
CA HIS A 181 2.70 0.57 29.95
C HIS A 181 3.21 0.69 31.39
N GLU A 182 2.34 1.07 32.31
CA GLU A 182 2.60 1.08 33.75
C GLU A 182 1.50 0.30 34.47
N TRP A 183 1.88 -0.61 35.35
CA TRP A 183 0.93 -1.38 36.17
C TRP A 183 1.58 -1.87 37.45
N THR A 184 0.76 -2.08 38.49
CA THR A 184 1.17 -2.75 39.73
C THR A 184 0.66 -4.19 39.69
N ASP A 185 1.53 -5.17 39.96
CA ASP A 185 1.18 -6.59 40.09
C ASP A 185 2.00 -7.25 41.21
N ASP A 186 1.35 -8.08 42.03
CA ASP A 186 1.87 -8.65 43.29
C ASP A 186 2.62 -7.63 44.19
N GLY A 187 2.11 -6.40 44.28
CA GLY A 187 2.72 -5.31 45.07
C GLY A 187 3.97 -4.66 44.45
N HIS A 188 4.35 -5.07 43.23
CA HIS A 188 5.47 -4.49 42.48
C HIS A 188 4.98 -3.60 41.34
N ASP A 189 5.53 -2.38 41.25
CA ASP A 189 5.28 -1.47 40.12
C ASP A 189 6.19 -1.81 38.94
N TYR A 190 5.59 -2.00 37.77
CA TYR A 190 6.28 -2.28 36.51
C TYR A 190 6.11 -1.13 35.52
N LEU A 191 7.22 -0.81 34.84
CA LEU A 191 7.28 0.16 33.76
C LEU A 191 7.87 -0.51 32.51
N MET A 192 7.13 -0.48 31.41
CA MET A 192 7.59 -0.91 30.10
C MET A 192 7.14 0.05 29.00
N TYR A 193 7.86 0.00 27.89
CA TYR A 193 7.44 0.61 26.63
C TYR A 193 7.20 -0.50 25.60
N ALA A 194 6.36 -0.24 24.60
CA ALA A 194 6.19 -1.17 23.50
C ALA A 194 5.96 -0.42 22.18
N ILE A 195 6.52 -0.96 21.10
CA ILE A 195 6.25 -0.51 19.74
C ILE A 195 5.07 -1.32 19.22
N HIS A 196 3.97 -0.66 18.89
CA HIS A 196 2.73 -1.24 18.38
C HIS A 196 2.63 -0.93 16.89
N THR A 197 2.46 -1.93 16.02
CA THR A 197 2.31 -1.69 14.56
C THR A 197 0.88 -1.44 14.10
N ALA A 198 -0.07 -1.25 15.01
CA ALA A 198 -1.47 -0.95 14.71
C ALA A 198 -2.00 0.17 15.62
N THR A 199 -3.02 0.89 15.16
CA THR A 199 -3.74 1.90 15.94
C THR A 199 -5.18 2.00 15.40
N PRO A 200 -6.23 1.91 16.25
CA PRO A 200 -6.17 1.53 17.66
C PRO A 200 -5.63 0.10 17.85
N GLU A 201 -5.03 -0.16 19.00
CA GLU A 201 -4.63 -1.52 19.43
C GLU A 201 -5.67 -2.06 20.43
N THR A 202 -5.83 -3.38 20.48
CA THR A 202 -6.72 -4.06 21.42
C THR A 202 -6.12 -4.16 22.83
N ASP A 203 -6.97 -4.04 23.84
CA ASP A 203 -6.59 -4.13 25.26
C ASP A 203 -5.88 -5.45 25.64
N TYR A 204 -5.19 -5.43 26.78
CA TYR A 204 -4.50 -6.60 27.33
C TYR A 204 -5.46 -7.78 27.56
N GLY A 205 -4.99 -9.01 27.27
CA GLY A 205 -5.79 -10.24 27.41
C GLY A 205 -6.89 -10.45 26.35
N LEU A 206 -7.15 -9.46 25.49
CA LEU A 206 -8.09 -9.56 24.38
C LEU A 206 -7.36 -9.79 23.04
N CYS A 207 -8.10 -10.33 22.07
CA CYS A 207 -7.66 -10.56 20.69
C CYS A 207 -8.35 -9.56 19.75
N PRO A 208 -7.65 -8.95 18.77
CA PRO A 208 -8.30 -8.17 17.73
C PRO A 208 -9.05 -9.08 16.75
N ASP A 209 -10.28 -8.72 16.40
CA ASP A 209 -11.14 -9.50 15.48
C ASP A 209 -10.69 -9.40 14.00
N THR A 210 -10.11 -8.26 13.62
CA THR A 210 -9.93 -7.85 12.22
C THR A 210 -8.53 -8.12 11.66
N THR A 211 -7.48 -7.84 12.43
CA THR A 211 -6.08 -7.93 11.97
C THR A 211 -5.13 -8.10 13.16
N GLY A 212 -4.18 -9.03 13.05
CA GLY A 212 -3.10 -9.19 14.03
C GLY A 212 -2.02 -8.13 13.84
N SER A 213 -1.39 -7.73 14.95
CA SER A 213 -0.34 -6.71 15.01
C SER A 213 0.95 -7.27 15.62
N LEU A 214 2.08 -6.75 15.18
CA LEU A 214 3.36 -6.97 15.83
C LEU A 214 3.44 -5.96 16.99
N ILE A 215 3.75 -6.46 18.18
CA ILE A 215 4.00 -5.63 19.36
C ILE A 215 5.33 -6.04 19.96
N ILE A 216 6.26 -5.08 20.03
CA ILE A 216 7.66 -5.30 20.41
C ILE A 216 7.91 -4.64 21.77
N PRO A 217 8.20 -5.41 22.83
CA PRO A 217 8.48 -4.84 24.15
C PRO A 217 9.89 -4.23 24.21
N CYS A 218 9.96 -3.00 24.73
CA CYS A 218 11.20 -2.29 25.02
C CYS A 218 11.28 -1.94 26.51
N VAL A 219 12.46 -2.04 27.12
CA VAL A 219 12.65 -1.60 28.51
C VAL A 219 12.80 -0.07 28.60
N PRO A 220 12.51 0.55 29.75
CA PRO A 220 12.94 1.92 30.00
C PRO A 220 14.47 2.04 30.02
N LEU A 221 15.01 3.11 29.44
CA LEU A 221 16.46 3.41 29.41
C LEU A 221 16.99 3.91 30.78
N LYS A 222 16.78 3.09 31.81
CA LYS A 222 17.19 3.27 33.21
C LYS A 222 18.29 2.23 33.53
N GLY A 223 19.25 2.57 34.39
CA GLY A 223 20.43 1.73 34.67
C GLY A 223 21.60 1.91 33.70
N ASP A 224 22.42 0.86 33.51
CA ASP A 224 23.63 0.95 32.69
C ASP A 224 23.33 1.10 31.19
N LYS A 225 23.58 2.31 30.68
CA LYS A 225 23.40 2.68 29.27
C LYS A 225 24.46 2.06 28.35
N ARG A 226 25.57 1.52 28.86
CA ARG A 226 26.67 0.95 28.04
C ARG A 226 26.25 -0.27 27.22
N LYS A 227 25.16 -0.97 27.59
CA LYS A 227 24.59 -2.09 26.81
C LYS A 227 23.65 -1.65 25.68
N TRP A 228 23.22 -0.39 25.67
CA TRP A 228 22.19 0.15 24.77
C TRP A 228 22.79 1.19 23.82
N CYS A 229 22.90 0.85 22.55
CA CYS A 229 23.43 1.70 21.48
C CYS A 229 22.30 2.30 20.65
N ARG A 230 22.59 3.40 19.93
CA ARG A 230 21.75 3.81 18.80
C ARG A 230 21.84 2.72 17.72
N PRO A 231 20.74 2.38 17.03
CA PRO A 231 20.76 1.27 16.09
C PRO A 231 21.64 1.55 14.87
N SER A 232 22.24 0.49 14.35
CA SER A 232 23.01 0.55 13.10
C SER A 232 22.07 0.68 11.90
N PRO A 233 22.27 1.67 11.02
CA PRO A 233 21.53 1.79 9.76
C PRO A 233 21.53 0.51 8.91
N GLY A 234 20.37 0.19 8.33
CA GLY A 234 20.15 -0.93 7.44
C GLY A 234 20.46 -0.59 5.98
N ARG A 235 21.29 -1.45 5.35
CA ARG A 235 21.74 -1.31 3.95
C ARG A 235 20.61 -1.10 2.93
N LEU A 236 19.42 -1.67 3.15
CA LEU A 236 18.25 -1.45 2.29
C LEU A 236 17.86 0.02 2.23
N VAL A 237 17.82 0.72 3.38
CA VAL A 237 17.42 2.13 3.42
C VAL A 237 18.51 3.01 2.81
N ASP A 238 19.79 2.68 2.99
CA ASP A 238 20.88 3.42 2.36
C ASP A 238 20.91 3.24 0.83
N GLU A 239 20.71 2.02 0.31
CA GLU A 239 20.56 1.79 -1.15
C GLU A 239 19.29 2.49 -1.69
N TRP A 240 18.18 2.50 -0.94
CA TRP A 240 16.94 3.17 -1.34
C TRP A 240 17.11 4.70 -1.39
N LEU A 241 17.74 5.30 -0.37
CA LEU A 241 18.10 6.74 -0.36
C LEU A 241 19.02 7.10 -1.54
N GLN A 242 20.05 6.30 -1.80
CA GLN A 242 20.93 6.50 -2.96
C GLN A 242 20.17 6.37 -4.28
N SER A 243 19.23 5.42 -4.39
CA SER A 243 18.40 5.26 -5.60
C SER A 243 17.49 6.48 -5.83
N SER A 244 16.92 7.05 -4.76
CA SER A 244 16.11 8.27 -4.81
C SER A 244 16.93 9.48 -5.22
N ASN A 245 18.12 9.69 -4.63
CA ASN A 245 19.03 10.76 -5.05
C ASN A 245 19.46 10.59 -6.53
N ASN A 246 19.68 9.37 -7.01
CA ASN A 246 19.97 9.14 -8.44
C ASN A 246 18.81 9.47 -9.40
N LEU A 247 17.58 9.58 -8.90
CA LEU A 247 16.46 10.16 -9.66
C LEU A 247 16.52 11.69 -9.62
N THR A 248 16.78 12.30 -8.45
CA THR A 248 16.91 13.75 -8.24
C THR A 248 18.12 14.37 -8.96
N ALA A 249 19.25 13.67 -9.03
CA ALA A 249 20.46 14.10 -9.73
C ALA A 249 20.28 14.13 -11.25
N LYS A 250 19.47 13.20 -11.79
CA LYS A 250 19.09 13.18 -13.21
C LYS A 250 18.17 14.34 -13.60
N THR A 251 17.34 14.85 -12.70
CA THR A 251 16.63 16.13 -12.91
C THR A 251 17.55 17.34 -12.77
N ASN A 252 18.48 17.35 -11.81
CA ASN A 252 19.35 18.50 -11.54
C ASN A 252 20.48 18.75 -12.57
N THR A 253 20.80 17.79 -13.43
CA THR A 253 21.89 17.95 -14.43
C THR A 253 21.50 18.89 -15.60
N THR A 254 20.22 19.24 -15.73
CA THR A 254 19.71 20.22 -16.73
C THR A 254 19.02 21.42 -16.07
N GLY A 255 19.82 22.43 -15.70
CA GLY A 255 19.42 23.85 -15.70
C GLY A 255 18.26 24.29 -14.80
N ARG A 256 18.56 24.56 -13.51
CA ARG A 256 17.88 25.53 -12.62
C ARG A 256 16.36 25.75 -12.87
N ALA A 257 15.54 24.80 -12.44
CA ALA A 257 14.08 24.97 -12.34
C ALA A 257 13.61 24.94 -10.87
N THR A 258 12.47 25.57 -10.58
CA THR A 258 11.86 25.61 -9.24
C THR A 258 11.23 24.27 -8.84
N ALA A 259 11.26 23.97 -7.53
CA ALA A 259 10.81 22.74 -6.88
C ALA A 259 9.68 21.97 -7.60
N SER A 260 10.03 20.81 -8.17
CA SER A 260 9.10 19.84 -8.77
C SER A 260 8.43 18.98 -7.70
N VAL A 261 7.11 18.82 -7.81
CA VAL A 261 6.24 18.03 -6.91
C VAL A 261 6.29 16.53 -7.30
N PRO A 262 6.04 15.56 -6.38
CA PRO A 262 6.23 14.14 -6.68
C PRO A 262 5.32 13.59 -7.81
N ALA A 263 5.94 13.02 -8.84
CA ALA A 263 5.32 12.40 -10.03
C ALA A 263 4.60 11.05 -9.77
N ALA A 264 4.01 10.88 -8.59
CA ALA A 264 3.44 9.60 -8.14
C ALA A 264 1.98 9.38 -8.59
N LEU A 265 1.24 10.45 -8.90
CA LEU A 265 -0.21 10.39 -9.18
C LEU A 265 -0.58 10.21 -10.65
N SER A 266 0.26 10.64 -11.61
CA SER A 266 0.00 10.47 -13.06
C SER A 266 0.90 9.47 -13.80
N ASP A 267 1.70 8.66 -13.10
CA ASP A 267 2.43 7.54 -13.72
C ASP A 267 1.50 6.35 -14.03
N MET A 268 0.61 6.58 -14.99
CA MET A 268 -0.31 5.57 -15.50
C MET A 268 0.44 4.41 -16.15
N THR A 269 1.63 4.65 -16.71
CA THR A 269 2.51 3.62 -17.25
C THR A 269 2.87 2.57 -16.19
N LYS A 270 3.35 2.99 -15.01
CA LYS A 270 3.59 2.08 -13.87
C LYS A 270 2.29 1.42 -13.39
N GLN A 271 1.13 2.08 -13.49
CA GLN A 271 -0.15 1.48 -13.11
C GLN A 271 -0.58 0.37 -14.08
N PHE A 272 -0.49 0.60 -15.40
CA PHE A 272 -0.79 -0.41 -16.42
C PHE A 272 0.17 -1.62 -16.31
N GLU A 273 1.46 -1.36 -16.03
CA GLU A 273 2.44 -2.42 -15.81
C GLU A 273 2.13 -3.24 -14.53
N ARG A 274 1.74 -2.58 -13.43
CA ARG A 274 1.29 -3.27 -12.20
C ARG A 274 0.05 -4.13 -12.44
N LEU A 275 -0.96 -3.60 -13.14
CA LEU A 275 -2.17 -4.36 -13.49
C LEU A 275 -1.82 -5.61 -14.31
N HIS A 276 -0.95 -5.48 -15.31
CA HIS A 276 -0.52 -6.60 -16.14
C HIS A 276 0.24 -7.66 -15.34
N LYS A 277 1.15 -7.26 -14.44
CA LYS A 277 1.86 -8.17 -13.53
C LYS A 277 0.94 -8.84 -12.50
N ALA A 278 -0.19 -8.21 -12.16
CA ALA A 278 -1.23 -8.78 -11.32
C ALA A 278 -2.22 -9.69 -12.10
N GLY A 279 -1.90 -10.05 -13.35
CA GLY A 279 -2.75 -10.90 -14.19
C GLY A 279 -4.08 -10.25 -14.60
N GLN A 280 -4.22 -8.93 -14.44
CA GLN A 280 -5.40 -8.22 -14.95
C GLN A 280 -5.25 -8.03 -16.46
N GLU A 281 -6.31 -8.35 -17.20
CA GLU A 281 -6.39 -8.06 -18.63
C GLU A 281 -7.34 -6.89 -18.88
N MET A 282 -7.00 -6.05 -19.87
CA MET A 282 -7.93 -5.07 -20.43
C MET A 282 -8.25 -5.47 -21.87
N PRO A 283 -9.50 -5.28 -22.34
CA PRO A 283 -9.85 -5.43 -23.75
C PRO A 283 -8.89 -4.64 -24.63
N ARG A 284 -8.41 -5.25 -25.72
CA ARG A 284 -7.64 -4.53 -26.74
C ARG A 284 -8.48 -3.40 -27.31
N LEU A 285 -7.83 -2.27 -27.58
CA LEU A 285 -8.44 -1.17 -28.31
C LEU A 285 -8.79 -1.62 -29.74
N SER A 286 -9.87 -1.06 -30.28
CA SER A 286 -10.42 -1.48 -31.59
C SER A 286 -9.37 -1.42 -32.71
N THR A 287 -9.44 -2.37 -33.64
CA THR A 287 -8.67 -2.34 -34.89
C THR A 287 -9.02 -1.16 -35.80
N SER A 288 -10.15 -0.48 -35.56
CA SER A 288 -10.54 0.77 -36.24
C SER A 288 -9.89 2.02 -35.64
N LEU A 289 -9.11 1.92 -34.55
CA LEU A 289 -8.36 3.04 -33.98
C LEU A 289 -7.24 3.45 -34.94
N GLN A 290 -7.24 4.70 -35.40
CA GLN A 290 -6.16 5.24 -36.21
C GLN A 290 -4.89 5.41 -35.35
N ILE A 291 -3.91 4.51 -35.53
CA ILE A 291 -2.67 4.52 -34.76
C ILE A 291 -1.70 5.59 -35.31
N PRO A 292 -1.16 6.49 -34.46
CA PRO A 292 -0.20 7.49 -34.89
C PRO A 292 1.07 6.89 -35.52
N ALA A 293 1.67 7.65 -36.44
CA ALA A 293 2.85 7.22 -37.20
C ALA A 293 4.09 7.04 -36.30
N ASP A 294 4.25 7.86 -35.26
CA ASP A 294 5.35 7.76 -34.29
C ASP A 294 5.21 6.56 -33.34
N VAL A 295 3.99 6.25 -32.90
CA VAL A 295 3.65 5.01 -32.17
C VAL A 295 3.99 3.78 -33.03
N THR A 296 3.61 3.80 -34.31
CA THR A 296 3.91 2.72 -35.27
C THR A 296 5.41 2.59 -35.51
N ALA A 297 6.12 3.71 -35.72
CA ALA A 297 7.57 3.74 -35.92
C ALA A 297 8.35 3.30 -34.67
N ARG A 298 7.83 3.54 -33.45
CA ARG A 298 8.42 3.00 -32.21
C ARG A 298 8.25 1.48 -32.14
N LEU A 299 7.07 0.94 -32.46
CA LEU A 299 6.82 -0.50 -32.45
C LEU A 299 7.63 -1.27 -33.50
N ALA A 300 7.87 -0.68 -34.67
CA ALA A 300 8.70 -1.26 -35.72
C ALA A 300 10.13 -1.57 -35.23
N LYS A 301 10.69 -0.80 -34.30
CA LYS A 301 12.02 -1.06 -33.68
C LYS A 301 12.10 -2.36 -32.89
N HIS A 302 10.97 -2.96 -32.55
CA HIS A 302 10.85 -4.21 -31.80
C HIS A 302 10.16 -5.33 -32.61
N SER A 303 9.91 -5.11 -33.90
CA SER A 303 9.11 -6.00 -34.76
C SER A 303 7.69 -6.28 -34.22
N LEU A 304 7.13 -5.36 -33.44
CA LEU A 304 5.80 -5.48 -32.84
C LEU A 304 4.73 -4.74 -33.67
N SER A 305 3.47 -5.18 -33.55
CA SER A 305 2.31 -4.53 -34.17
C SER A 305 1.27 -4.16 -33.11
N PHE A 306 0.72 -2.93 -33.17
CA PHE A 306 -0.12 -2.38 -32.10
C PHE A 306 -1.31 -3.28 -31.74
N ILE A 307 -1.98 -3.86 -32.75
CA ILE A 307 -3.14 -4.74 -32.58
C ILE A 307 -2.81 -6.08 -31.90
N THR A 308 -1.54 -6.49 -31.87
CA THR A 308 -1.10 -7.74 -31.22
C THR A 308 -0.81 -7.59 -29.73
N LEU A 309 -0.47 -6.37 -29.28
CA LEU A 309 -0.10 -6.06 -27.91
C LEU A 309 -1.24 -6.38 -26.90
N PRO A 310 -0.93 -6.67 -25.63
CA PRO A 310 -1.93 -6.69 -24.55
C PRO A 310 -2.63 -5.33 -24.41
N GLY A 311 -3.92 -5.31 -24.07
CA GLY A 311 -4.72 -4.07 -24.00
C GLY A 311 -4.22 -3.05 -22.98
N LEU A 312 -3.49 -3.47 -21.94
CA LEU A 312 -2.81 -2.59 -21.00
C LEU A 312 -1.54 -1.96 -21.60
N LEU A 313 -0.74 -2.70 -22.38
CA LEU A 313 0.45 -2.19 -23.06
C LEU A 313 0.08 -1.22 -24.19
N GLN A 314 -1.04 -1.47 -24.90
CA GLN A 314 -1.60 -0.51 -25.85
C GLN A 314 -1.89 0.85 -25.19
N ARG A 315 -2.54 0.85 -24.01
CA ARG A 315 -2.85 2.07 -23.25
C ARG A 315 -1.60 2.73 -22.67
N ALA A 316 -0.65 1.95 -22.13
CA ALA A 316 0.62 2.46 -21.62
C ALA A 316 1.47 3.12 -22.71
N LEU A 317 1.54 2.52 -23.90
CA LEU A 317 2.25 3.06 -25.04
C LEU A 317 1.62 4.36 -25.56
N LEU A 318 0.28 4.41 -25.69
CA LEU A 318 -0.41 5.65 -26.04
C LEU A 318 -0.17 6.73 -24.98
N TRP A 319 -0.30 6.39 -23.69
CA TRP A 319 -0.06 7.32 -22.58
C TRP A 319 1.35 7.92 -22.60
N GLU A 320 2.40 7.09 -22.64
CA GLU A 320 3.78 7.56 -22.62
C GLU A 320 4.12 8.40 -23.87
N MET A 321 3.52 8.06 -25.02
CA MET A 321 3.62 8.83 -26.27
C MET A 321 2.71 10.07 -26.31
N GLY A 322 2.01 10.42 -25.23
CA GLY A 322 1.14 11.60 -25.18
C GLY A 322 -0.08 11.49 -26.09
N TYR A 323 -0.79 10.36 -26.05
CA TYR A 323 -2.05 10.13 -26.74
C TYR A 323 -3.14 9.64 -25.78
N VAL A 324 -4.31 10.26 -25.84
CA VAL A 324 -5.48 9.93 -24.99
C VAL A 324 -6.73 9.83 -25.86
N LEU A 325 -7.60 8.85 -25.58
CA LEU A 325 -8.86 8.65 -26.29
C LEU A 325 -9.84 9.79 -26.01
N GLN A 326 -10.55 10.28 -27.03
CA GLN A 326 -11.61 11.27 -26.82
C GLN A 326 -12.87 10.60 -26.24
N GLN A 327 -13.50 11.21 -25.23
CA GLN A 327 -14.69 10.61 -24.62
C GLN A 327 -15.82 10.47 -25.65
N GLY A 328 -16.30 9.23 -25.83
CA GLY A 328 -17.40 8.88 -26.73
C GLY A 328 -17.00 8.64 -28.19
N THR A 329 -15.71 8.71 -28.56
CA THR A 329 -15.26 8.46 -29.93
C THR A 329 -14.05 7.51 -29.99
N MET A 330 -13.71 7.05 -31.19
CA MET A 330 -12.49 6.27 -31.44
C MET A 330 -11.29 7.15 -31.88
N ALA A 331 -11.33 8.46 -31.61
CA ALA A 331 -10.24 9.37 -31.96
C ALA A 331 -9.22 9.53 -30.82
N LEU A 332 -7.97 9.83 -31.18
CA LEU A 332 -6.91 10.16 -30.23
C LEU A 332 -6.62 11.66 -30.26
N SER A 333 -6.60 12.29 -29.08
CA SER A 333 -6.04 13.62 -28.89
C SER A 333 -4.55 13.55 -28.61
N THR A 334 -3.78 14.46 -29.22
CA THR A 334 -2.36 14.62 -28.93
C THR A 334 -2.20 15.50 -27.69
N ILE A 335 -1.57 14.94 -26.65
CA ILE A 335 -1.21 15.66 -25.44
C ILE A 335 0.22 16.17 -25.56
N TYR A 336 0.39 17.43 -25.20
CA TYR A 336 1.66 18.12 -25.04
C TYR A 336 1.90 18.37 -23.55
N THR A 337 3.16 18.45 -23.17
CA THR A 337 3.62 18.71 -21.79
C THR A 337 4.51 19.95 -21.78
N ARG A 338 4.90 20.47 -20.62
CA ARG A 338 6.01 21.45 -20.60
C ARG A 338 7.27 20.75 -21.10
N CYS A 339 8.13 21.46 -21.81
CA CYS A 339 9.32 20.85 -22.39
C CYS A 339 10.21 20.20 -21.32
N ASN A 340 10.74 19.02 -21.65
CA ASN A 340 11.45 18.07 -20.77
C ASN A 340 10.60 17.36 -19.69
N GLN A 341 9.28 17.55 -19.62
CA GLN A 341 8.38 16.73 -18.78
C GLN A 341 7.91 15.45 -19.49
N THR A 342 7.53 14.46 -18.70
CA THR A 342 6.87 13.22 -19.13
C THR A 342 5.36 13.29 -18.88
N MET A 343 4.60 12.31 -19.37
CA MET A 343 3.18 12.13 -19.03
C MET A 343 2.93 11.64 -17.59
N ALA A 344 3.97 11.47 -16.77
CA ALA A 344 3.85 11.24 -15.32
C ALA A 344 3.97 12.54 -14.48
N ASP A 345 4.31 13.67 -15.12
CA ASP A 345 4.53 14.97 -14.45
C ASP A 345 3.33 15.93 -14.62
N ILE A 346 2.28 15.51 -15.34
CA ILE A 346 1.18 16.40 -15.76
C ILE A 346 0.10 16.61 -14.68
N SER A 347 0.00 15.73 -13.67
CA SER A 347 -0.97 15.89 -12.58
C SER A 347 -0.60 17.02 -11.64
N LEU A 348 -1.54 17.95 -11.45
CA LEU A 348 -1.45 18.96 -10.40
C LEU A 348 -1.67 18.31 -9.02
N SER A 349 -0.95 18.75 -7.99
CA SER A 349 -1.21 18.32 -6.61
C SER A 349 -2.25 19.19 -5.91
N GLU A 350 -2.82 18.70 -4.82
CA GLU A 350 -3.72 19.48 -3.95
C GLU A 350 -3.03 20.80 -3.48
N SER A 351 -1.72 20.78 -3.26
CA SER A 351 -0.95 21.98 -2.87
C SER A 351 -0.82 23.04 -3.98
N MET A 352 -0.89 22.63 -5.25
CA MET A 352 -0.91 23.53 -6.41
C MET A 352 -2.33 24.05 -6.66
N MET A 353 -3.33 23.17 -6.54
CA MET A 353 -4.74 23.57 -6.66
C MET A 353 -5.16 24.57 -5.56
N LYS A 354 -4.61 24.44 -4.34
CA LYS A 354 -4.78 25.42 -3.24
C LYS A 354 -4.16 26.80 -3.51
N GLN A 355 -3.39 26.97 -4.59
CA GLN A 355 -2.88 28.28 -5.05
C GLN A 355 -3.81 28.93 -6.09
N THR A 356 -4.89 28.25 -6.49
CA THR A 356 -5.92 28.76 -7.40
C THR A 356 -7.15 29.24 -6.61
N THR A 357 -8.03 29.99 -7.27
CA THR A 357 -9.38 30.27 -6.76
C THR A 357 -10.33 29.06 -6.74
N CYS A 358 -9.89 27.85 -7.12
CA CYS A 358 -10.77 26.68 -7.10
C CYS A 358 -11.13 26.27 -5.67
N ARG A 359 -12.44 26.19 -5.41
CA ARG A 359 -12.95 25.43 -4.28
C ARG A 359 -12.61 23.94 -4.49
N ILE A 360 -12.04 23.33 -3.45
CA ILE A 360 -11.72 21.90 -3.40
C ILE A 360 -12.66 21.25 -2.40
N SER A 361 -13.52 20.35 -2.88
CA SER A 361 -14.37 19.49 -2.06
C SER A 361 -13.79 18.09 -1.93
N SER A 362 -14.38 17.28 -1.05
CA SER A 362 -13.88 15.93 -0.76
C SER A 362 -14.99 14.97 -0.40
N CYS A 363 -14.74 13.70 -0.70
CA CYS A 363 -15.71 12.64 -0.48
C CYS A 363 -15.50 11.95 0.88
N ASN A 364 -16.51 11.97 1.74
CA ASN A 364 -16.42 11.39 3.10
C ASN A 364 -16.13 9.86 3.12
N THR A 365 -16.21 9.20 1.96
CA THR A 365 -15.99 7.76 1.77
C THR A 365 -14.69 7.41 1.02
N SER A 366 -13.88 8.38 0.58
CA SER A 366 -12.61 8.12 -0.10
C SER A 366 -11.62 9.26 0.09
N THR A 367 -10.32 9.01 -0.09
CA THR A 367 -9.29 10.07 -0.07
C THR A 367 -9.36 11.05 -1.26
N THR A 368 -10.44 11.00 -2.05
CA THR A 368 -10.63 11.80 -3.25
C THR A 368 -10.95 13.25 -2.90
N ARG A 369 -10.06 14.16 -3.32
CA ARG A 369 -10.30 15.61 -3.38
C ARG A 369 -10.57 15.99 -4.84
N PHE A 370 -11.48 16.93 -5.08
CA PHE A 370 -11.87 17.35 -6.43
C PHE A 370 -12.37 18.80 -6.45
N THR A 371 -12.34 19.44 -7.62
CA THR A 371 -12.96 20.76 -7.83
C THR A 371 -14.47 20.61 -8.00
N ASP A 372 -15.28 21.18 -7.10
CA ASP A 372 -16.74 21.23 -7.23
C ASP A 372 -17.21 22.46 -8.04
N ASP A 373 -16.50 23.59 -7.93
CA ASP A 373 -16.70 24.77 -8.78
C ASP A 373 -15.78 24.78 -10.01
N LYS A 374 -16.24 25.43 -11.08
CA LYS A 374 -15.57 25.59 -12.38
C LYS A 374 -15.32 27.07 -12.73
N THR A 375 -15.65 28.04 -11.87
CA THR A 375 -15.31 29.46 -12.06
C THR A 375 -13.80 29.71 -12.19
N CYS A 376 -12.99 28.91 -11.49
CA CYS A 376 -11.53 29.06 -11.36
C CYS A 376 -10.69 28.68 -12.60
N VAL A 377 -11.30 28.38 -13.75
CA VAL A 377 -10.64 27.91 -14.98
C VAL A 377 -9.44 28.75 -15.41
N ALA A 378 -9.55 30.08 -15.26
CA ALA A 378 -8.48 31.01 -15.60
C ALA A 378 -7.19 30.77 -14.77
N ASP A 379 -7.30 30.30 -13.53
CA ASP A 379 -6.15 29.97 -12.69
C ASP A 379 -5.60 28.58 -12.97
N VAL A 380 -6.48 27.58 -13.12
CA VAL A 380 -6.09 26.21 -13.50
C VAL A 380 -5.30 26.21 -14.82
N THR A 381 -5.72 27.03 -15.78
CA THR A 381 -5.03 27.18 -17.09
C THR A 381 -3.60 27.72 -16.93
N LYS A 382 -3.32 28.57 -15.94
CA LYS A 382 -1.96 29.09 -15.68
C LYS A 382 -1.03 28.00 -15.16
N ILE A 383 -1.52 27.17 -14.23
CA ILE A 383 -0.72 26.13 -13.56
C ILE A 383 -0.72 24.77 -14.27
N ALA A 384 -1.53 24.59 -15.33
CA ALA A 384 -1.60 23.37 -16.11
C ALA A 384 -0.22 22.93 -16.66
N SER A 385 0.12 21.66 -16.48
CA SER A 385 1.37 21.05 -16.95
C SER A 385 1.22 20.28 -18.27
N CYS A 386 -0.01 20.13 -18.77
CA CYS A 386 -0.32 19.60 -20.10
C CYS A 386 -1.15 20.58 -20.95
N ALA A 387 -1.13 20.40 -22.27
CA ALA A 387 -1.97 21.10 -23.23
C ALA A 387 -2.43 20.19 -24.38
N THR A 388 -3.56 20.51 -25.00
CA THR A 388 -4.16 19.72 -26.09
C THR A 388 -5.20 20.54 -26.89
N GLY A 389 -5.48 20.15 -28.12
CA GLY A 389 -6.43 20.84 -29.01
C GLY A 389 -7.42 19.87 -29.66
N GLY A 390 -8.52 20.39 -30.21
CA GLY A 390 -9.44 19.63 -31.06
C GLY A 390 -10.27 18.54 -30.38
N VAL A 391 -10.59 18.68 -29.08
CA VAL A 391 -11.52 17.78 -28.37
C VAL A 391 -12.96 18.27 -28.59
N PRO A 392 -13.86 17.48 -29.22
CA PRO A 392 -15.21 17.93 -29.57
C PRO A 392 -16.24 17.76 -28.46
N SER A 393 -16.03 16.81 -27.53
CA SER A 393 -17.01 16.42 -26.51
C SER A 393 -17.03 17.38 -25.33
N ALA A 394 -18.19 17.95 -25.00
CA ALA A 394 -18.39 18.79 -23.82
C ALA A 394 -18.63 17.94 -22.54
N GLY A 395 -17.80 18.14 -21.51
CA GLY A 395 -17.79 17.37 -20.28
C GLY A 395 -18.59 17.99 -19.13
N THR A 396 -19.12 17.14 -18.25
CA THR A 396 -19.93 17.54 -17.08
C THR A 396 -19.33 17.08 -15.74
N GLY A 397 -18.02 16.77 -15.68
CA GLY A 397 -17.29 16.46 -14.46
C GLY A 397 -16.48 17.61 -13.85
N ALA A 398 -15.62 17.26 -12.89
CA ALA A 398 -14.68 18.14 -12.22
C ALA A 398 -13.46 18.43 -13.11
N LEU A 399 -12.85 19.60 -12.97
CA LEU A 399 -11.66 19.99 -13.74
C LEU A 399 -10.42 19.26 -13.26
N TRP A 400 -10.30 19.11 -11.94
CA TRP A 400 -9.24 18.35 -11.28
C TRP A 400 -9.81 17.44 -10.20
N ALA A 401 -9.21 16.27 -10.05
CA ALA A 401 -9.45 15.36 -8.94
C ALA A 401 -8.19 14.54 -8.64
N SER A 402 -7.81 14.40 -7.37
CA SER A 402 -6.76 13.48 -6.92
C SER A 402 -7.39 12.18 -6.42
N GLY A 403 -7.15 11.08 -7.12
CA GLY A 403 -7.63 9.75 -6.76
C GLY A 403 -6.87 8.66 -7.50
N SER A 404 -7.24 7.39 -7.28
CA SER A 404 -6.81 6.28 -8.13
C SER A 404 -7.26 6.50 -9.58
N ALA A 405 -6.46 6.15 -10.57
CA ALA A 405 -6.98 6.03 -11.93
C ALA A 405 -7.69 4.68 -12.11
N ALA A 406 -8.77 4.65 -12.90
CA ALA A 406 -9.19 3.43 -13.59
C ALA A 406 -8.48 3.37 -14.97
N PRO A 407 -8.41 2.20 -15.64
CA PRO A 407 -7.53 2.02 -16.79
C PRO A 407 -8.02 2.64 -18.11
N ASP A 408 -9.29 3.04 -18.24
CA ASP A 408 -9.82 3.65 -19.47
C ASP A 408 -9.81 5.17 -19.39
N ILE A 409 -8.62 5.72 -19.66
CA ILE A 409 -8.36 7.16 -19.65
C ILE A 409 -8.92 7.82 -20.92
N THR A 410 -9.74 8.85 -20.74
CA THR A 410 -10.34 9.65 -21.81
C THR A 410 -10.13 11.14 -21.59
N ILE A 411 -10.29 11.94 -22.65
CA ILE A 411 -10.23 13.41 -22.58
C ILE A 411 -11.56 14.05 -22.98
N VAL A 412 -11.90 15.14 -22.29
CA VAL A 412 -13.14 15.91 -22.48
C VAL A 412 -12.82 17.40 -22.50
N ALA A 413 -13.55 18.16 -23.31
CA ALA A 413 -13.50 19.61 -23.34
C ALA A 413 -14.50 20.20 -22.34
N TYR A 414 -14.15 21.32 -21.72
CA TYR A 414 -15.03 22.08 -20.86
C TYR A 414 -15.09 23.52 -21.36
N THR A 415 -16.31 24.03 -21.59
CA THR A 415 -16.56 25.36 -22.15
C THR A 415 -17.26 26.23 -21.12
N PHE A 416 -16.79 27.46 -20.95
CA PHE A 416 -17.21 28.37 -19.89
C PHE A 416 -17.52 29.75 -20.43
N ALA A 417 -18.71 30.28 -20.12
CA ALA A 417 -19.05 31.67 -20.35
C ALA A 417 -18.76 32.49 -19.09
N GLY A 418 -17.85 33.47 -19.17
CA GLY A 418 -17.52 34.34 -18.05
C GLY A 418 -16.89 35.65 -18.51
N GLY A 419 -17.34 36.78 -17.96
CA GLY A 419 -16.82 38.11 -18.30
C GLY A 419 -16.93 38.47 -19.79
N GLY A 420 -18.00 38.02 -20.46
CA GLY A 420 -18.20 38.25 -21.90
C GLY A 420 -17.29 37.44 -22.83
N LYS A 421 -16.52 36.47 -22.31
CA LYS A 421 -15.62 35.61 -23.09
C LYS A 421 -15.93 34.13 -22.87
N THR A 422 -15.83 33.37 -23.95
CA THR A 422 -15.85 31.90 -23.91
C THR A 422 -14.44 31.41 -23.62
N GLN A 423 -14.24 30.78 -22.47
CA GLN A 423 -13.01 30.09 -22.11
C GLN A 423 -13.19 28.58 -22.34
N GLN A 424 -12.12 27.91 -22.75
CA GLN A 424 -12.07 26.45 -22.81
C GLN A 424 -10.92 25.92 -21.96
N LEU A 425 -11.16 24.78 -21.32
CA LEU A 425 -10.16 23.98 -20.62
C LEU A 425 -10.41 22.51 -20.96
N MET A 426 -9.36 21.73 -21.12
CA MET A 426 -9.46 20.30 -21.37
C MET A 426 -9.19 19.57 -20.04
N SER A 427 -9.79 18.40 -19.81
CA SER A 427 -9.35 17.55 -18.70
C SER A 427 -9.34 16.08 -19.10
N ILE A 428 -8.30 15.39 -18.64
CA ILE A 428 -8.07 13.96 -18.83
C ILE A 428 -8.66 13.23 -17.62
N HIS A 429 -9.69 12.42 -17.84
CA HIS A 429 -10.39 11.66 -16.81
C HIS A 429 -10.09 10.17 -16.93
N ALA A 430 -9.75 9.53 -15.81
CA ALA A 430 -9.58 8.08 -15.75
C ALA A 430 -10.90 7.28 -15.68
N THR A 431 -12.04 7.95 -15.50
CA THR A 431 -13.37 7.36 -15.63
C THR A 431 -14.31 8.32 -16.37
N PRO A 432 -15.22 7.85 -17.23
CA PRO A 432 -16.21 8.70 -17.91
C PRO A 432 -17.34 9.20 -16.99
N GLN A 433 -17.18 9.11 -15.66
CA GLN A 433 -18.20 9.56 -14.70
C GLN A 433 -18.19 11.08 -14.56
N SER A 434 -19.37 11.69 -14.71
CA SER A 434 -19.60 13.09 -14.42
C SER A 434 -19.64 13.33 -12.91
N PHE A 435 -18.60 13.98 -12.38
CA PHE A 435 -18.62 14.60 -11.05
C PHE A 435 -19.61 15.80 -11.05
N SER A 436 -20.91 15.51 -11.03
CA SER A 436 -21.98 16.52 -11.21
C SER A 436 -22.47 17.16 -9.90
N THR A 437 -22.18 16.53 -8.77
CA THR A 437 -22.34 16.99 -7.35
C THR A 437 -22.12 15.81 -6.41
N LEU A 438 -22.50 14.61 -6.84
CA LEU A 438 -22.33 13.37 -6.09
C LEU A 438 -20.89 12.86 -6.21
N CYS A 439 -20.40 12.29 -5.11
CA CYS A 439 -19.11 11.62 -5.06
C CYS A 439 -19.12 10.34 -5.90
N PRO A 440 -18.09 10.10 -6.74
CA PRO A 440 -17.97 8.83 -7.47
C PRO A 440 -17.75 7.68 -6.48
N ALA A 441 -18.33 6.52 -6.77
CA ALA A 441 -18.25 5.33 -5.91
C ALA A 441 -16.83 4.73 -5.80
N SER A 442 -15.90 5.19 -6.64
CA SER A 442 -14.47 4.91 -6.59
C SER A 442 -13.71 6.21 -6.84
N GLY A 443 -12.54 6.37 -6.20
CA GLY A 443 -11.68 7.51 -6.49
C GLY A 443 -11.24 7.48 -7.95
N SER A 444 -11.30 8.64 -8.61
CA SER A 444 -10.92 8.82 -10.02
C SER A 444 -10.04 10.06 -10.14
N ILE A 445 -8.98 9.98 -10.95
CA ILE A 445 -8.12 11.12 -11.26
C ILE A 445 -8.70 11.93 -12.43
N ALA A 446 -8.65 13.26 -12.30
CA ALA A 446 -8.90 14.20 -13.40
C ALA A 446 -7.74 15.20 -13.47
N ILE A 447 -7.13 15.33 -14.66
CA ILE A 447 -5.92 16.12 -14.90
C ILE A 447 -6.24 17.23 -15.91
N PRO A 448 -6.29 18.51 -15.48
CA PRO A 448 -6.61 19.62 -16.37
C PRO A 448 -5.43 19.98 -17.28
N CYS A 449 -5.71 20.11 -18.58
CA CYS A 449 -4.78 20.54 -19.60
C CYS A 449 -5.28 21.85 -20.26
N ALA A 450 -4.36 22.78 -20.51
CA ALA A 450 -4.65 23.99 -21.26
C ALA A 450 -5.06 23.70 -22.71
N VAL A 451 -5.72 24.65 -23.36
CA VAL A 451 -5.89 24.58 -24.82
C VAL A 451 -4.54 24.81 -25.50
N TYR A 452 -4.15 23.89 -26.38
CA TYR A 452 -2.90 24.02 -27.14
C TYR A 452 -3.01 25.25 -28.07
N PRO A 453 -2.08 26.22 -27.98
CA PRO A 453 -2.26 27.52 -28.63
C PRO A 453 -2.00 27.45 -30.13
N ALA A 454 -2.76 28.22 -30.91
CA ALA A 454 -2.59 28.29 -32.37
C ALA A 454 -1.33 29.07 -32.80
N SER A 455 -0.84 30.02 -31.99
CA SER A 455 0.35 30.82 -32.32
C SER A 455 1.65 30.06 -32.03
N PRO A 456 2.57 29.94 -33.01
CA PRO A 456 3.88 29.29 -32.80
C PRO A 456 4.69 29.86 -31.63
N SER A 457 4.60 31.17 -31.36
CA SER A 457 5.28 31.79 -30.22
C SER A 457 4.80 31.29 -28.86
N ALA A 458 3.51 30.94 -28.75
CA ALA A 458 2.93 30.37 -27.54
C ALA A 458 3.13 28.84 -27.45
N GLN A 459 3.40 28.17 -28.59
CA GLN A 459 3.71 26.74 -28.65
C GLN A 459 5.13 26.42 -28.12
N GLN A 460 6.05 27.40 -28.08
CA GLN A 460 7.45 27.18 -27.63
C GLN A 460 7.59 26.58 -26.21
N ASN A 461 6.57 26.71 -25.36
CA ASN A 461 6.54 26.17 -24.01
C ASN A 461 5.89 24.77 -23.90
N TRP A 462 5.48 24.18 -25.03
CA TRP A 462 4.72 22.93 -25.12
C TRP A 462 5.41 21.94 -26.07
N CYS A 463 5.89 20.83 -25.51
CA CYS A 463 6.57 19.79 -26.26
C CYS A 463 5.76 18.48 -26.29
N ARG A 464 6.05 17.60 -27.25
CA ARG A 464 5.72 16.17 -27.12
C ARG A 464 6.38 15.63 -25.83
N PRO A 465 5.76 14.70 -25.09
CA PRO A 465 6.31 14.26 -23.80
C PRO A 465 7.67 13.58 -23.95
N ALA A 466 8.53 13.76 -22.95
CA ALA A 466 9.72 12.93 -22.79
C ALA A 466 9.30 11.48 -22.51
N LEU A 467 9.96 10.54 -23.20
CA LEU A 467 9.64 9.11 -23.10
C LEU A 467 10.26 8.47 -21.85
N GLY A 468 9.49 7.62 -21.20
CA GLY A 468 9.93 6.82 -20.07
C GLY A 468 10.72 5.57 -20.47
N ASN A 469 11.45 5.00 -19.51
CA ASN A 469 12.11 3.70 -19.68
C ASN A 469 11.15 2.51 -19.46
N ASN A 470 9.93 2.76 -18.97
CA ASN A 470 9.02 1.72 -18.48
C ASN A 470 8.31 1.00 -19.64
N VAL A 471 7.68 1.73 -20.58
CA VAL A 471 7.13 1.10 -21.81
C VAL A 471 8.27 0.50 -22.63
N GLU A 472 9.43 1.17 -22.69
CA GLU A 472 10.60 0.69 -23.44
C GLU A 472 11.10 -0.69 -22.96
N ALA A 473 11.11 -0.94 -21.65
CA ALA A 473 11.42 -2.25 -21.09
C ALA A 473 10.33 -3.29 -21.40
N TRP A 474 9.06 -2.90 -21.29
CA TRP A 474 7.91 -3.79 -21.52
C TRP A 474 7.73 -4.16 -23.01
N LEU A 475 8.06 -3.27 -23.95
CA LEU A 475 8.15 -3.59 -25.38
C LEU A 475 9.23 -4.64 -25.65
N LYS A 476 10.40 -4.52 -25.00
CA LYS A 476 11.50 -5.49 -25.15
C LYS A 476 11.15 -6.87 -24.60
N THR A 477 10.51 -6.96 -23.43
CA THR A 477 10.05 -8.26 -22.89
C THR A 477 8.92 -8.87 -23.72
N THR A 478 8.00 -8.04 -24.25
CA THR A 478 6.94 -8.50 -25.15
C THR A 478 7.52 -9.06 -26.46
N ALA A 479 8.47 -8.35 -27.09
CA ALA A 479 9.13 -8.84 -28.32
C ALA A 479 9.95 -10.12 -28.08
N ALA A 480 10.65 -10.23 -26.94
CA ALA A 480 11.36 -11.45 -26.56
C ALA A 480 10.40 -12.65 -26.40
N ALA A 481 9.22 -12.43 -25.79
CA ALA A 481 8.20 -13.46 -25.67
C ALA A 481 7.61 -13.88 -27.03
N SER A 482 7.28 -12.91 -27.90
CA SER A 482 6.78 -13.18 -29.27
C SER A 482 7.78 -13.95 -30.12
N ASN A 483 9.07 -13.63 -30.02
CA ASN A 483 10.12 -14.38 -30.73
C ASN A 483 10.31 -15.79 -30.15
N SER A 484 10.19 -15.94 -28.83
CA SER A 484 10.31 -17.27 -28.16
C SER A 484 9.17 -18.21 -28.53
N SER A 485 7.93 -17.72 -28.71
CA SER A 485 6.82 -18.57 -29.18
C SER A 485 7.00 -19.11 -30.59
N SER A 486 7.88 -18.50 -31.42
CA SER A 486 8.22 -19.01 -32.75
C SER A 486 9.11 -20.26 -32.72
N SER A 487 9.65 -20.66 -31.56
CA SER A 487 10.54 -21.83 -31.43
C SER A 487 9.85 -23.10 -30.91
N PHE A 488 8.52 -23.23 -31.10
CA PHE A 488 7.85 -24.54 -31.04
C PHE A 488 8.36 -25.42 -32.19
N ASN A 489 9.48 -26.10 -31.94
CA ASN A 489 10.12 -27.01 -32.88
C ASN A 489 9.14 -28.12 -33.27
N LEU A 490 8.65 -28.08 -34.51
CA LEU A 490 7.77 -29.09 -35.10
C LEU A 490 8.37 -30.50 -34.99
N LEU A 491 9.71 -30.58 -34.92
CA LEU A 491 10.50 -31.78 -34.67
C LEU A 491 10.11 -32.53 -33.37
N TYR A 492 9.63 -31.84 -32.32
CA TYR A 492 9.13 -32.49 -31.09
C TYR A 492 7.68 -32.99 -31.22
N LEU A 493 6.93 -32.51 -32.22
CA LEU A 493 5.56 -32.96 -32.48
C LEU A 493 5.55 -34.30 -33.25
N ILE A 494 6.58 -34.54 -34.07
CA ILE A 494 6.82 -35.80 -34.80
C ILE A 494 6.87 -37.04 -33.87
N PRO A 495 7.71 -37.12 -32.81
CA PRO A 495 7.74 -38.29 -31.92
C PRO A 495 6.45 -38.45 -31.11
N ILE A 496 5.75 -37.36 -30.77
CA ILE A 496 4.47 -37.43 -30.06
C ILE A 496 3.42 -38.11 -30.97
N VAL A 497 3.23 -37.63 -32.20
CA VAL A 497 2.30 -38.22 -33.17
C VAL A 497 2.74 -39.63 -33.60
N GLY A 498 4.04 -39.87 -33.75
CA GLY A 498 4.57 -41.21 -34.01
C GLY A 498 4.23 -42.20 -32.89
N SER A 499 4.41 -41.79 -31.63
CA SER A 499 4.11 -42.65 -30.48
C SER A 499 2.62 -42.98 -30.34
N THR A 500 1.72 -42.03 -30.62
CA THR A 500 0.27 -42.30 -30.57
C THR A 500 -0.17 -43.23 -31.71
N LEU A 501 0.38 -43.07 -32.92
CA LEU A 501 0.13 -43.99 -34.03
C LEU A 501 0.63 -45.42 -33.73
N VAL A 502 1.82 -45.57 -33.14
CA VAL A 502 2.35 -46.88 -32.72
C VAL A 502 1.47 -47.53 -31.65
N LEU A 503 1.01 -46.76 -30.64
CA LEU A 503 0.10 -47.28 -29.61
C LEU A 503 -1.25 -47.72 -30.20
N VAL A 504 -1.82 -46.96 -31.14
CA VAL A 504 -3.05 -47.35 -31.85
C VAL A 504 -2.84 -48.63 -32.66
N ALA A 505 -1.71 -48.75 -33.37
CA ALA A 505 -1.37 -49.96 -34.13
C ALA A 505 -1.21 -51.20 -33.24
N ILE A 506 -0.59 -51.07 -32.06
CA ILE A 506 -0.47 -52.15 -31.07
C ILE A 506 -1.84 -52.57 -30.53
N VAL A 507 -2.70 -51.60 -30.17
CA VAL A 507 -4.07 -51.90 -29.68
C VAL A 507 -4.89 -52.60 -30.76
N PHE A 508 -4.81 -52.15 -32.02
CA PHE A 508 -5.48 -52.79 -33.16
C PHE A 508 -4.96 -54.21 -33.41
N TRP A 509 -3.63 -54.41 -33.37
CA TRP A 509 -3.01 -55.73 -33.50
C TRP A 509 -3.47 -56.69 -32.39
N CYS A 510 -3.49 -56.23 -31.13
CA CYS A 510 -4.01 -57.00 -29.99
C CYS A 510 -5.50 -57.33 -30.15
N TYR A 511 -6.31 -56.42 -30.69
CA TYR A 511 -7.72 -56.68 -31.00
C TYR A 511 -7.86 -57.79 -32.06
N CYS A 512 -7.19 -57.68 -33.20
CA CYS A 512 -7.23 -58.67 -34.28
C CYS A 512 -6.69 -60.06 -33.83
N CYS A 513 -5.63 -60.10 -33.02
CA CYS A 513 -5.11 -61.34 -32.46
C CYS A 513 -6.08 -62.03 -31.48
N ARG A 514 -6.91 -61.24 -30.78
CA ARG A 514 -7.92 -61.74 -29.84
C ARG A 514 -9.17 -62.25 -30.56
N GLU A 515 -9.60 -61.59 -31.64
CA GLU A 515 -10.70 -62.03 -32.50
C GLU A 515 -10.42 -63.42 -33.12
N ARG A 516 -9.18 -63.66 -33.56
CA ARG A 516 -8.71 -64.96 -34.12
C ARG A 516 -8.59 -66.12 -33.12
N ARG A 517 -8.82 -65.90 -31.81
CA ARG A 517 -8.68 -66.93 -30.75
C ARG A 517 -10.02 -67.44 -30.19
N LYS A 518 -11.13 -67.26 -30.91
CA LYS A 518 -12.41 -67.92 -30.58
C LYS A 518 -12.37 -69.39 -31.04
N PRO A 519 -12.38 -70.38 -30.14
CA PRO A 519 -12.46 -71.78 -30.53
C PRO A 519 -13.83 -72.07 -31.18
N LYS A 520 -13.89 -73.07 -32.05
CA LYS A 520 -15.17 -73.57 -32.58
C LYS A 520 -15.97 -74.23 -31.45
N PRO A 521 -17.32 -74.12 -31.43
CA PRO A 521 -18.14 -75.01 -30.62
C PRO A 521 -17.95 -76.47 -31.10
N THR A 522 -18.10 -77.41 -30.19
CA THR A 522 -18.09 -78.85 -30.48
C THR A 522 -19.24 -79.50 -29.71
N GLU A 523 -19.67 -80.65 -30.19
CA GLU A 523 -21.05 -81.13 -30.12
C GLU A 523 -21.24 -82.26 -29.09
N LEU A 524 -22.49 -82.44 -28.69
CA LEU A 524 -23.14 -83.50 -27.90
C LEU A 524 -22.44 -84.88 -27.78
N ASP A 525 -22.50 -85.52 -26.59
CA ASP A 525 -23.52 -86.58 -26.30
C ASP A 525 -23.39 -87.25 -24.88
N ASP A 526 -24.50 -87.19 -24.13
CA ASP A 526 -25.22 -88.23 -23.34
C ASP A 526 -24.61 -89.28 -22.36
N VAL A 527 -25.54 -89.88 -21.60
CA VAL A 527 -25.51 -91.15 -20.80
C VAL A 527 -24.94 -91.07 -19.33
N VAL A 528 -25.63 -91.48 -18.24
CA VAL A 528 -27.08 -91.70 -17.93
C VAL A 528 -27.30 -91.90 -16.38
N LEU A 529 -28.57 -91.96 -15.94
CA LEU A 529 -29.10 -92.48 -14.64
C LEU A 529 -29.12 -91.60 -13.35
N SER A 530 -30.30 -91.58 -12.73
CA SER A 530 -30.69 -91.04 -11.40
C SER A 530 -31.13 -92.24 -10.49
N PRO A 531 -31.91 -92.11 -9.37
CA PRO A 531 -32.24 -90.97 -8.48
C PRO A 531 -32.12 -91.30 -6.96
N LEU A 532 -32.36 -90.32 -6.04
CA LEU A 532 -33.37 -90.34 -4.94
C LEU A 532 -33.08 -89.44 -3.70
N ALA A 533 -34.08 -88.60 -3.37
CA ALA A 533 -34.66 -88.26 -2.05
C ALA A 533 -33.84 -87.68 -0.85
N ASN A 534 -34.42 -86.62 -0.26
CA ASN A 534 -34.39 -86.16 1.15
C ASN A 534 -33.05 -85.59 1.71
N GLU A 535 -33.00 -84.63 2.65
CA GLU A 535 -34.00 -83.83 3.39
C GLU A 535 -33.48 -82.37 3.63
N PRO A 536 -34.26 -81.40 4.14
CA PRO A 536 -33.87 -79.97 4.22
C PRO A 536 -33.40 -79.49 5.62
N VAL A 537 -32.65 -78.37 5.73
CA VAL A 537 -32.73 -77.44 6.90
C VAL A 537 -32.09 -76.05 6.70
N ARG A 538 -32.83 -75.02 7.18
CA ARG A 538 -32.49 -73.61 7.58
C ARG A 538 -31.82 -72.58 6.62
N PRO A 539 -32.31 -71.31 6.63
CA PRO A 539 -31.71 -70.16 5.93
C PRO A 539 -30.76 -69.30 6.80
N THR A 540 -30.11 -68.32 6.17
CA THR A 540 -29.05 -67.45 6.71
C THR A 540 -29.51 -66.21 7.49
N ARG A 541 -28.62 -65.70 8.36
CA ARG A 541 -28.76 -64.42 9.09
C ARG A 541 -28.59 -63.19 8.15
N PRO A 542 -29.40 -62.12 8.28
CA PRO A 542 -29.15 -60.82 7.66
C PRO A 542 -28.27 -59.89 8.53
N VAL A 543 -27.69 -58.86 7.91
CA VAL A 543 -26.82 -57.84 8.54
C VAL A 543 -27.61 -56.55 8.87
N ARG A 544 -27.10 -55.73 9.80
CA ARG A 544 -27.77 -54.56 10.41
C ARG A 544 -28.04 -53.38 9.45
N ARG A 545 -29.10 -52.62 9.76
CA ARG A 545 -29.38 -51.27 9.22
C ARG A 545 -28.56 -50.18 9.96
N PRO A 546 -28.30 -49.01 9.34
CA PRO A 546 -28.13 -47.75 10.05
C PRO A 546 -29.49 -47.14 10.48
N ALA A 547 -29.47 -46.12 11.33
CA ALA A 547 -30.66 -45.55 11.99
C ALA A 547 -31.17 -44.22 11.37
N GLU A 548 -32.25 -43.69 11.92
CA GLU A 548 -33.20 -42.75 11.30
C GLU A 548 -33.22 -41.36 11.97
N VAL A 549 -33.70 -40.33 11.26
CA VAL A 549 -33.70 -38.91 11.70
C VAL A 549 -35.12 -38.43 12.04
N PRO A 550 -35.41 -37.98 13.27
CA PRO A 550 -36.67 -37.32 13.62
C PRO A 550 -36.67 -35.81 13.30
N ARG A 551 -37.88 -35.23 13.23
CA ARG A 551 -38.15 -33.81 12.90
C ARG A 551 -39.37 -33.33 13.70
N ILE A 552 -39.71 -32.03 13.60
CA ILE A 552 -40.92 -31.35 14.13
C ILE A 552 -40.92 -31.30 15.70
N THR A 553 -41.40 -30.27 16.43
CA THR A 553 -42.31 -29.15 16.10
C THR A 553 -41.94 -27.84 16.84
N GLN A 554 -42.50 -26.72 16.38
CA GLN A 554 -42.37 -25.36 16.93
C GLN A 554 -43.00 -25.18 18.33
N LEU A 555 -42.59 -24.12 19.05
CA LEU A 555 -43.53 -23.27 19.80
C LEU A 555 -43.06 -21.80 19.87
N ARG A 556 -43.95 -20.92 20.37
CA ARG A 556 -44.12 -19.49 20.04
C ARG A 556 -43.91 -18.57 21.26
N ARG A 557 -43.65 -17.27 21.02
CA ARG A 557 -43.50 -16.11 21.97
C ARG A 557 -42.05 -15.77 22.38
N GLN A 558 -41.70 -14.57 22.87
CA GLN A 558 -42.08 -13.13 22.65
C GLN A 558 -41.31 -12.33 23.76
N SER A 559 -41.13 -11.00 23.60
CA SER A 559 -40.55 -10.07 24.61
C SER A 559 -39.06 -10.27 24.98
N SER A 560 -38.34 -9.29 25.54
CA SER A 560 -38.40 -7.80 25.45
C SER A 560 -37.14 -7.17 26.09
N ASN A 561 -36.81 -5.91 25.78
CA ASN A 561 -35.69 -5.15 26.36
C ASN A 561 -35.90 -4.82 27.86
N ALA A 562 -34.83 -4.80 28.69
CA ALA A 562 -34.56 -3.76 29.72
C ALA A 562 -33.23 -3.94 30.53
N THR A 563 -32.39 -2.91 30.51
CA THR A 563 -31.70 -2.22 31.63
C THR A 563 -31.23 -2.94 32.94
N SER A 564 -29.90 -2.96 33.16
CA SER A 564 -29.08 -2.49 34.33
C SER A 564 -29.70 -2.06 35.70
N PRO A 565 -28.92 -1.84 36.80
CA PRO A 565 -27.64 -2.46 37.26
C PRO A 565 -27.52 -2.68 38.81
N GLY A 566 -26.41 -3.25 39.32
CA GLY A 566 -25.97 -3.20 40.75
C GLY A 566 -25.00 -4.36 41.11
N ARG A 567 -23.80 -4.21 41.72
CA ARG A 567 -23.36 -3.65 43.04
C ARG A 567 -23.88 -4.40 44.29
N PHE A 568 -23.07 -5.31 44.86
CA PHE A 568 -22.32 -5.08 46.13
C PHE A 568 -21.20 -6.14 46.36
N ARG A 569 -20.65 -6.24 47.59
CA ARG A 569 -19.32 -6.84 47.93
C ARG A 569 -19.43 -7.93 49.07
N PRO A 570 -18.38 -8.44 49.77
CA PRO A 570 -18.09 -9.89 49.79
C PRO A 570 -18.02 -10.59 51.17
N SER A 571 -17.81 -11.92 51.15
CA SER A 571 -17.37 -12.84 52.23
C SER A 571 -16.62 -14.02 51.55
N SER A 572 -15.41 -14.47 51.93
CA SER A 572 -14.99 -15.24 53.14
C SER A 572 -15.80 -16.54 53.34
N THR A 573 -15.21 -17.70 53.69
CA THR A 573 -13.80 -18.13 53.93
C THR A 573 -13.31 -19.00 52.74
N ASP A 574 -12.29 -19.88 52.70
CA ASP A 574 -11.30 -20.55 53.59
C ASP A 574 -9.94 -20.61 52.82
N ASP A 575 -8.72 -20.83 53.33
CA ASP A 575 -8.10 -21.69 54.39
C ASP A 575 -7.77 -23.14 53.96
N GLU A 576 -6.59 -23.34 53.35
CA GLU A 576 -5.84 -24.62 53.42
C GLU A 576 -4.31 -24.39 53.50
N ARG A 577 -3.59 -25.28 54.17
CA ARG A 577 -2.29 -25.00 54.80
C ARG A 577 -1.24 -26.10 54.61
N ALA A 578 0.00 -25.64 54.40
CA ALA A 578 1.30 -26.28 54.72
C ALA A 578 2.02 -27.15 53.67
N ARG A 579 3.26 -26.73 53.34
CA ARG A 579 4.56 -27.37 53.69
C ARG A 579 5.71 -26.54 53.10
N ARG A 580 6.48 -25.77 53.88
CA ARG A 580 7.68 -26.18 54.65
C ARG A 580 8.83 -26.80 53.83
N SER A 581 9.72 -25.95 53.33
CA SER A 581 11.20 -26.10 53.39
C SER A 581 11.80 -24.72 53.04
N SER A 582 12.51 -23.97 53.90
CA SER A 582 13.74 -24.27 54.65
C SER A 582 15.02 -24.24 53.81
N ASN A 583 15.60 -23.06 53.59
CA ASN A 583 16.86 -22.70 54.27
C ASN A 583 17.22 -21.21 54.15
N ASN A 584 18.12 -20.76 55.04
CA ASN A 584 18.46 -19.37 55.30
C ASN A 584 19.61 -18.80 54.45
N GLU A 585 19.70 -17.49 54.47
CA GLU A 585 20.84 -16.67 54.06
C GLU A 585 22.14 -17.03 54.82
N ARG A 586 23.31 -16.83 54.18
CA ARG A 586 24.32 -15.86 54.66
C ARG A 586 25.49 -15.65 53.68
N ALA A 587 25.92 -14.40 53.62
CA ALA A 587 27.27 -13.96 53.22
C ALA A 587 27.95 -13.34 54.48
N PRO A 588 29.13 -12.70 54.41
CA PRO A 588 30.15 -12.64 53.35
C PRO A 588 31.55 -13.10 53.86
N GLY A 589 32.61 -12.88 53.07
CA GLY A 589 34.01 -13.02 53.51
C GLY A 589 34.97 -12.16 52.68
N LEU A 590 35.86 -11.41 53.35
CA LEU A 590 36.93 -10.63 52.72
C LEU A 590 38.20 -11.49 52.57
N ALA A 591 39.02 -11.16 51.58
CA ALA A 591 40.47 -11.34 51.61
C ALA A 591 41.15 -10.34 50.66
N ASP A 592 42.11 -9.58 51.17
CA ASP A 592 42.97 -8.69 50.38
C ASP A 592 44.01 -9.47 49.56
N ASN A 593 44.62 -8.81 48.57
CA ASN A 593 46.04 -9.00 48.26
C ASN A 593 46.61 -7.85 47.43
N ASP A 594 47.54 -7.10 48.01
CA ASP A 594 48.45 -6.22 47.30
C ASP A 594 49.51 -7.04 46.55
N GLY A 595 49.98 -6.57 45.37
CA GLY A 595 50.77 -7.41 44.48
C GLY A 595 51.56 -6.68 43.38
N ALA A 596 52.22 -5.58 43.71
CA ALA A 596 52.93 -4.76 42.71
C ALA A 596 54.21 -5.42 42.15
N ARG A 597 54.45 -5.32 40.82
CA ARG A 597 55.82 -5.20 40.26
C ARG A 597 55.92 -4.78 38.78
N ARG A 598 56.78 -3.76 38.56
CA ARG A 598 57.55 -3.38 37.34
C ARG A 598 56.77 -2.97 36.07
N SER A 599 57.16 -2.01 35.22
CA SER A 599 58.30 -1.06 35.07
C SER A 599 59.06 -1.22 33.74
N SER A 600 58.70 -0.36 32.77
CA SER A 600 59.58 0.17 31.71
C SER A 600 58.89 1.42 31.12
N ASN A 601 59.48 2.62 31.08
CA ASN A 601 60.63 3.07 30.25
C ASN A 601 60.39 2.81 28.75
N THR A 602 60.43 3.77 27.82
CA THR A 602 60.60 5.25 27.87
C THR A 602 59.58 5.90 26.90
N LYS A 603 59.53 7.19 26.50
CA LYS A 603 60.47 8.33 26.51
C LYS A 603 59.68 9.66 26.38
N ALA A 604 60.36 10.81 26.41
CA ALA A 604 59.76 12.13 26.15
C ALA A 604 60.49 12.89 25.02
N ALA A 605 59.76 13.76 24.31
CA ALA A 605 60.30 14.78 23.40
C ALA A 605 59.48 16.08 23.54
N ARG A 606 60.16 17.23 23.50
CA ARG A 606 59.66 18.58 23.82
C ARG A 606 60.25 19.57 22.80
N ARG A 607 59.65 20.78 22.66
CA ARG A 607 59.97 21.93 21.74
C ARG A 607 58.96 22.07 20.58
N SER A 608 58.61 23.27 20.08
CA SER A 608 58.79 24.65 20.56
C SER A 608 57.81 25.62 19.84
N ARG A 609 57.60 26.84 20.38
CA ARG A 609 57.10 28.03 19.64
C ARG A 609 58.27 28.77 18.97
N PRO A 610 58.04 29.58 17.92
CA PRO A 610 57.63 31.01 18.03
C PRO A 610 56.25 31.27 17.35
N SER A 611 55.49 32.38 17.48
CA SER A 611 55.67 33.80 17.86
C SER A 611 56.10 34.78 16.75
N GLU A 612 55.54 36.01 16.81
CA GLU A 612 55.72 37.17 15.90
C GLU A 612 55.06 37.01 14.49
N ASP A 613 54.56 38.05 13.81
CA ASP A 613 54.54 39.50 14.12
C ASP A 613 53.27 40.25 13.61
N ARG A 614 53.20 41.58 13.82
CA ARG A 614 52.11 42.51 13.48
C ARG A 614 52.65 43.78 12.80
N PRO A 615 51.93 44.38 11.82
CA PRO A 615 51.81 45.85 11.84
C PRO A 615 50.40 46.38 11.44
N ARG A 616 50.28 47.66 11.05
CA ARG A 616 49.05 48.50 11.10
C ARG A 616 48.66 49.15 9.74
N VAL A 617 47.35 49.30 9.54
CA VAL A 617 46.55 50.51 9.14
C VAL A 617 47.32 51.74 8.58
N PRO A 618 46.98 52.25 7.37
CA PRO A 618 46.09 53.44 7.17
C PRO A 618 44.82 53.10 6.33
N VAL A 619 43.64 53.75 6.35
CA VAL A 619 43.19 55.17 6.43
C VAL A 619 43.21 55.94 5.10
N GLY A 620 42.03 56.39 4.61
CA GLY A 620 41.90 57.52 3.67
C GLY A 620 40.69 57.53 2.69
N ALA A 621 39.71 58.42 2.93
CA ALA A 621 38.71 59.01 2.00
C ALA A 621 37.79 58.10 1.12
N GLY A 622 36.63 58.53 0.59
CA GLY A 622 35.86 59.78 0.77
C GLY A 622 34.76 59.94 -0.31
N HIS A 623 33.82 60.89 -0.11
CA HIS A 623 32.70 61.28 -1.01
C HIS A 623 31.58 60.23 -1.28
N ASP A 624 30.33 60.62 -1.59
CA ASP A 624 29.50 61.75 -1.10
C ASP A 624 28.02 61.60 -1.52
N ARG A 625 27.14 62.47 -1.00
CA ARG A 625 25.70 62.69 -1.36
C ARG A 625 24.74 61.53 -1.01
N ASP A 626 23.75 61.73 -0.14
CA ASP A 626 22.52 62.55 -0.25
C ASP A 626 21.38 61.87 -1.04
N HIS A 627 20.10 61.96 -0.65
CA HIS A 627 19.47 62.95 0.24
C HIS A 627 18.27 62.38 1.03
N ARG A 628 18.09 62.86 2.27
CA ARG A 628 16.84 63.12 3.06
C ARG A 628 15.79 61.98 3.22
N SER A 629 15.40 61.58 4.44
CA SER A 629 14.65 62.32 5.51
C SER A 629 13.15 62.49 5.18
N ALA A 630 12.20 62.45 6.13
CA ALA A 630 12.30 62.52 7.59
C ALA A 630 11.13 61.80 8.32
N GLU A 631 11.34 61.43 9.60
CA GLU A 631 10.46 61.67 10.79
C GLU A 631 8.93 61.31 10.76
N ARG A 632 8.24 61.08 11.90
CA ARG A 632 8.58 61.32 13.32
C ARG A 632 7.92 60.31 14.27
N GLN A 633 8.53 60.11 15.43
CA GLN A 633 7.92 59.44 16.59
C GLN A 633 7.11 60.41 17.47
N ARG A 634 6.16 59.90 18.25
CA ARG A 634 5.97 60.32 19.66
C ARG A 634 5.23 59.27 20.48
N ALA A 635 5.46 59.27 21.80
CA ALA A 635 4.87 58.37 22.79
C ALA A 635 4.41 59.15 24.03
N VAL A 636 3.51 58.57 24.85
CA VAL A 636 3.18 58.90 26.27
C VAL A 636 2.09 57.90 26.74
N ARG A 637 2.32 57.11 27.82
CA ARG A 637 1.71 57.23 29.18
C ARG A 637 0.18 57.51 29.20
N GLY A 638 -0.71 56.74 29.85
CA GLY A 638 -0.66 55.43 30.54
C GLY A 638 -1.02 55.46 32.05
N THR A 639 -2.09 54.78 32.49
CA THR A 639 -2.48 54.54 33.93
C THR A 639 -3.53 53.43 34.15
N SER A 640 -3.43 52.73 35.29
CA SER A 640 -4.46 52.13 36.18
C SER A 640 -5.43 50.99 35.75
N GLU A 641 -5.61 50.05 36.70
CA GLU A 641 -6.52 48.87 36.73
C GLU A 641 -7.86 49.19 37.48
N PRO A 642 -8.60 48.22 38.09
CA PRO A 642 -9.22 46.97 37.60
C PRO A 642 -10.75 46.88 37.90
N ARG A 643 -11.48 45.85 37.40
CA ARG A 643 -12.64 45.26 38.13
C ARG A 643 -13.15 43.87 37.66
N SER A 644 -13.26 42.96 38.63
CA SER A 644 -14.26 41.87 38.85
C SER A 644 -15.08 41.22 37.71
N SER A 645 -15.02 39.88 37.67
CA SER A 645 -15.95 38.87 37.11
C SER A 645 -17.33 38.81 37.84
N PRO A 646 -18.29 37.86 37.60
CA PRO A 646 -18.30 36.69 36.68
C PRO A 646 -19.57 36.56 35.75
N PRO A 647 -20.43 35.49 35.74
CA PRO A 647 -20.54 34.58 34.58
C PRO A 647 -21.99 34.33 34.05
N MET A 648 -22.21 33.21 33.33
CA MET A 648 -23.50 32.63 32.80
C MET A 648 -23.96 33.16 31.42
N LYS A 649 -24.72 32.42 30.58
CA LYS A 649 -25.12 31.00 30.52
C LYS A 649 -25.56 30.57 29.09
N ASN A 650 -25.81 29.28 28.94
CA ASN A 650 -26.33 28.50 27.79
C ASN A 650 -27.57 29.04 27.04
N SER A 651 -27.86 28.35 25.92
CA SER A 651 -29.09 28.34 25.09
C SER A 651 -29.18 29.47 24.05
N ALA A 652 -29.39 29.26 22.74
CA ALA A 652 -30.00 28.22 21.89
C ALA A 652 -31.47 28.46 21.49
N ALA A 653 -31.75 28.11 20.22
CA ALA A 653 -33.03 28.02 19.51
C ALA A 653 -33.69 29.30 18.93
N SER A 654 -34.05 29.15 17.64
CA SER A 654 -35.21 29.73 16.95
C SER A 654 -35.26 31.23 16.59
N ILE A 655 -34.98 31.53 15.32
CA ILE A 655 -35.91 32.29 14.48
C ILE A 655 -36.10 31.51 13.16
N ALA A 656 -37.35 31.37 12.73
CA ALA A 656 -37.75 30.89 11.41
C ALA A 656 -38.92 31.75 10.90
N ALA A 657 -39.30 31.55 9.63
CA ALA A 657 -40.34 32.27 8.86
C ALA A 657 -39.95 33.69 8.37
N ASN A 658 -39.81 33.82 7.05
CA ASN A 658 -40.80 34.46 6.16
C ASN A 658 -40.43 34.11 4.69
N ILE A 659 -41.26 33.38 3.91
CA ILE A 659 -42.50 33.76 3.17
C ILE A 659 -42.19 34.04 1.67
N LEU A 660 -43.18 33.80 0.80
CA LEU A 660 -43.16 33.77 -0.69
C LEU A 660 -42.68 32.43 -1.27
N ASP A 661 -43.52 31.49 -1.71
CA ASP A 661 -44.74 31.51 -2.55
C ASP A 661 -44.47 31.62 -4.07
N PHE A 662 -44.83 30.57 -4.81
CA PHE A 662 -45.42 30.62 -6.15
C PHE A 662 -46.11 29.28 -6.51
N GLU A 663 -47.22 29.31 -7.24
CA GLU A 663 -48.12 28.17 -7.43
C GLU A 663 -47.74 27.20 -8.58
N PRO A 664 -48.24 25.94 -8.54
CA PRO A 664 -48.22 25.00 -9.66
C PRO A 664 -49.58 24.89 -10.38
N GLU A 665 -49.64 25.24 -11.67
CA GLU A 665 -50.79 24.94 -12.55
C GLU A 665 -50.60 23.62 -13.36
N LEU A 666 -51.70 23.09 -13.87
CA LEU A 666 -51.91 21.71 -14.28
C LEU A 666 -51.89 21.51 -15.80
N VAL A 667 -51.21 20.46 -16.25
CA VAL A 667 -51.63 19.72 -17.46
C VAL A 667 -51.65 18.22 -17.19
N SER A 668 -52.84 17.67 -16.95
CA SER A 668 -53.06 16.24 -16.86
C SER A 668 -53.42 15.66 -18.23
N ARG A 669 -52.65 14.66 -18.70
CA ARG A 669 -53.09 13.76 -19.78
C ARG A 669 -52.83 12.30 -19.43
N ARG A 670 -53.85 11.64 -18.89
CA ARG A 670 -53.93 10.17 -18.89
C ARG A 670 -54.34 9.70 -20.28
N ILE A 671 -53.57 8.80 -20.88
CA ILE A 671 -54.11 7.78 -21.78
C ILE A 671 -53.59 6.43 -21.29
N LYS A 672 -54.50 5.60 -20.78
CA LYS A 672 -54.34 4.14 -20.75
C LYS A 672 -55.18 3.60 -21.90
N LEU A 673 -54.57 2.79 -22.76
CA LEU A 673 -55.26 1.77 -23.54
C LEU A 673 -54.29 0.60 -23.74
N SER A 674 -54.82 -0.58 -24.04
CA SER A 674 -54.17 -1.85 -23.78
C SER A 674 -54.16 -2.79 -24.98
N SER A 675 -53.39 -3.88 -24.82
CA SER A 675 -53.51 -5.13 -25.58
C SER A 675 -52.96 -5.12 -27.01
N ILE A 676 -52.02 -6.03 -27.26
CA ILE A 676 -52.23 -7.19 -28.13
C ILE A 676 -51.32 -8.31 -27.60
N GLU A 677 -51.92 -9.44 -27.21
CA GLU A 677 -51.22 -10.72 -27.15
C GLU A 677 -51.40 -11.41 -28.50
N PHE A 678 -50.38 -12.11 -29.02
CA PHE A 678 -50.67 -13.33 -29.79
C PHE A 678 -49.51 -14.35 -29.80
N LEU A 679 -49.90 -15.60 -29.54
CA LEU A 679 -49.19 -16.87 -29.75
C LEU A 679 -47.78 -17.09 -29.15
N THR A 680 -47.79 -17.89 -28.08
CA THR A 680 -46.72 -18.87 -27.79
C THR A 680 -47.11 -20.25 -28.36
N ARG A 681 -46.10 -21.10 -28.63
CA ARG A 681 -46.10 -22.59 -28.76
C ARG A 681 -45.96 -23.16 -30.19
N LEU A 682 -44.78 -23.71 -30.47
CA LEU A 682 -44.47 -25.10 -30.89
C LEU A 682 -42.94 -25.18 -31.11
N ALA A 683 -42.21 -26.27 -30.84
CA ALA A 683 -42.57 -27.54 -30.19
C ALA A 683 -41.42 -28.03 -29.28
N ARG A 684 -41.65 -29.10 -28.52
CA ARG A 684 -40.60 -29.74 -27.70
C ARG A 684 -39.71 -30.65 -28.55
N GLY A 685 -38.39 -30.58 -28.33
CA GLY A 685 -37.54 -31.76 -28.24
C GLY A 685 -36.82 -32.24 -29.50
N SER A 686 -35.50 -32.26 -29.41
CA SER A 686 -34.70 -33.45 -29.71
C SER A 686 -33.33 -33.37 -29.03
N ARG A 687 -33.01 -34.36 -28.18
CA ARG A 687 -31.64 -34.60 -27.71
C ARG A 687 -30.96 -35.51 -28.74
N VAL A 688 -30.21 -34.94 -29.68
CA VAL A 688 -29.36 -35.75 -30.58
C VAL A 688 -28.05 -36.06 -29.87
N ALA A 689 -27.97 -37.24 -29.26
CA ALA A 689 -26.71 -37.78 -28.78
C ALA A 689 -25.92 -38.35 -29.97
N VAL A 690 -24.84 -37.67 -30.39
CA VAL A 690 -23.94 -38.16 -31.44
C VAL A 690 -23.09 -39.31 -30.89
N ARG A 691 -23.71 -40.50 -30.83
CA ARG A 691 -23.05 -41.76 -30.49
C ARG A 691 -22.44 -42.35 -31.77
N VAL A 692 -21.21 -41.95 -32.09
CA VAL A 692 -20.44 -42.62 -33.16
C VAL A 692 -20.21 -44.09 -32.75
N ARG A 693 -20.56 -45.00 -33.65
CA ARG A 693 -20.11 -46.39 -33.68
C ARG A 693 -19.84 -46.76 -35.12
N ASP A 694 -18.70 -47.39 -35.37
CA ASP A 694 -18.41 -48.00 -36.65
C ASP A 694 -19.41 -49.10 -37.01
N LYS A 695 -19.62 -49.28 -38.31
CA LYS A 695 -19.40 -50.59 -38.92
C LYS A 695 -19.09 -50.52 -40.41
N GLU A 696 -18.17 -51.37 -40.84
CA GLU A 696 -17.64 -51.40 -42.21
C GLU A 696 -18.66 -51.86 -43.25
N CYS A 697 -18.46 -51.44 -44.52
CA CYS A 697 -18.21 -52.42 -45.59
C CYS A 697 -17.79 -51.79 -46.93
N ARG A 698 -16.64 -52.25 -47.45
CA ARG A 698 -16.15 -52.15 -48.85
C ARG A 698 -15.77 -50.71 -49.32
N ARG A 699 -14.72 -50.51 -50.09
CA ARG A 699 -13.72 -51.44 -50.67
C ARG A 699 -12.35 -51.25 -50.03
#